data_AF-A0A242K3H1-F1
#
_entry.id   AF-A0A242K3H1-F1
#
_cell.length_a   1.000
_cell.length_b   1.000
_cell.length_c   1.000
_cell.angle_alpha   90.00
_cell.angle_beta   90.00
_cell.angle_gamma   90.00
#
_symmetry.space_group_name_H-M   'P 1'
#
loop_
_entity.id
_entity.type
_entity.pdbx_description
1 polymer ?
#
loop_
_entity_poly.entity_id
_entity_poly.type
_entity_poly.pdbx_seq_one_letter_code
_entity_poly.pdbx_strand_id
1 'polypeptide(L)'
;MLIQTNTHTIFLLIGPTECGKTTFSKEVLMKQLSFQDEENNFYSNVQYISSDDLRQEVLGHAYDKYDQVMLEASNIAFPYLRKKLEFVTTYPVSAEFVIVDTTGLAKEFRQEILDIAKAQNYNIEAIVFDYKNRDDFYASERSRRLISTHIQRLKREALPSLAKENYHAIHRIPKKDFSDITVTIADKEEYLSCLLPPEQTYTVVGDVHECIQTLQDLLTRLGHTLTDGQLMINEHNGKVILNGDWIDKGKQTKAIVEFLYTNREQLLFTIGNHEHFVYHYLRGEIKGVDPQILTSYFDSISVLQKDEPLREKFFALVEQAKPFYRRIGGEQQSFIVTHAPCKQKYLGKLNTSAKRRQRNFRLDREQLIEPQLAFLEKESYFNLPLHIFGHVACEAPFRLKNKRSVDTGAASGNRLTAIKVLPYKTMLYSVSTAVGEGAAEKLPQLFSKPKKPSWHSLPEDKQRRLRYMAKNQVQYLSGTMSPSAADPEANELESLEKGLNYFKDNGVEHVVLQPKYMGSRCNIYLSTAIDQCFAITRNGYLVQRLDLVPVYQQLLLKFNSYMIENNIATLLLDGELMPWSALGKGLIEKEYQPIALGIEKELAFLSDNGFETAYQEAIYKMNQTDYQIDRHHKDKKALSALYGSYPARQFALLAETEKQQVHLKDQTAYLETYKKQIELYGYESELTYKPFNLLKIIYTNGKEEIPEQKTSAIYSFLSDDPYLLLDLTHPTALTDAQTYFQDITVERQMEGVVIKPETINNDKVAPFMKVRNKEYLTLIYGYDYCAEKRYHKLISDKKIKGKLASSIKEAKLAEELLNIPRNEISEANSEYMDLLASMIFEFEKEKALDPRL
;
A
#
# COMPACT_ATOMS: atom_id res chain seq x y z
N MET A 1 51.18 16.31 -4.66
CA MET A 1 50.59 15.79 -3.41
C MET A 1 49.43 14.87 -3.79
N LEU A 2 49.35 13.67 -3.23
CA LEU A 2 48.26 12.74 -3.46
C LEU A 2 47.27 12.80 -2.29
N ILE A 3 45.99 13.01 -2.58
CA ILE A 3 44.88 12.89 -1.64
C ILE A 3 44.12 11.63 -2.03
N GLN A 4 44.23 10.58 -1.22
CA GLN A 4 43.46 9.35 -1.40
C GLN A 4 42.26 9.37 -0.45
N THR A 5 41.05 9.24 -0.99
CA THR A 5 39.77 9.27 -0.28
C THR A 5 38.93 8.05 -0.62
N ASN A 6 37.80 7.86 0.05
CA ASN A 6 36.75 6.90 -0.30
C ASN A 6 35.44 7.62 -0.66
N THR A 7 34.50 6.92 -1.30
CA THR A 7 33.12 7.39 -1.48
C THR A 7 32.41 7.63 -0.15
N HIS A 8 31.37 8.47 -0.16
CA HIS A 8 30.62 8.92 1.02
C HIS A 8 31.50 9.61 2.06
N THR A 9 32.20 10.66 1.59
CA THR A 9 33.17 11.44 2.40
C THR A 9 32.80 12.92 2.45
N ILE A 10 32.85 13.48 3.66
CA ILE A 10 32.73 14.92 3.89
C ILE A 10 34.14 15.52 3.97
N PHE A 11 34.46 16.44 3.07
CA PHE A 11 35.66 17.27 3.12
C PHE A 11 35.37 18.55 3.89
N LEU A 12 35.98 18.69 5.06
CA LEU A 12 35.91 19.91 5.86
C LEU A 12 37.14 20.78 5.59
N LEU A 13 36.92 21.94 4.97
CA LEU A 13 38.01 22.87 4.68
C LEU A 13 38.32 23.74 5.90
N ILE A 14 39.61 23.86 6.21
CA ILE A 14 40.10 24.57 7.39
C ILE A 14 41.20 25.53 6.97
N GLY A 15 40.96 26.82 7.12
CA GLY A 15 41.96 27.83 6.81
C GLY A 15 41.42 29.26 6.82
N PRO A 16 42.32 30.26 6.85
CA PRO A 16 41.96 31.68 6.83
C PRO A 16 41.05 32.05 5.66
N THR A 17 40.36 33.20 5.77
CA THR A 17 39.66 33.73 4.59
C THR A 17 40.70 34.08 3.51
N GLU A 18 40.33 33.97 2.23
CA GLU A 18 41.22 34.23 1.06
C GLU A 18 42.42 33.30 0.85
N CYS A 19 42.54 32.23 1.63
CA CYS A 19 43.57 31.20 1.42
C CYS A 19 43.26 30.23 0.26
N GLY A 20 42.42 30.61 -0.72
CA GLY A 20 42.16 29.78 -1.90
C GLY A 20 41.28 28.54 -1.71
N LYS A 21 40.54 28.40 -0.59
CA LYS A 21 39.60 27.28 -0.34
C LYS A 21 38.62 27.06 -1.49
N THR A 22 37.88 28.10 -1.86
CA THR A 22 36.88 28.03 -2.93
C THR A 22 37.47 27.64 -4.27
N THR A 23 38.67 28.17 -4.59
CA THR A 23 39.43 27.77 -5.79
C THR A 23 39.81 26.30 -5.72
N PHE A 24 40.33 25.82 -4.57
CA PHE A 24 40.67 24.42 -4.37
C PHE A 24 39.43 23.51 -4.50
N SER A 25 38.29 23.90 -3.95
CA SER A 25 37.04 23.15 -4.08
C SER A 25 36.61 23.00 -5.54
N LYS A 26 36.55 24.11 -6.28
CA LYS A 26 36.02 24.14 -7.65
C LYS A 26 37.00 23.55 -8.66
N GLU A 27 38.29 23.89 -8.55
CA GLU A 27 39.30 23.54 -9.54
C GLU A 27 40.00 22.21 -9.27
N VAL A 28 40.00 21.72 -8.02
CA VAL A 28 40.68 20.46 -7.65
C VAL A 28 39.67 19.41 -7.23
N LEU A 29 38.96 19.62 -6.11
CA LEU A 29 38.10 18.58 -5.54
C LEU A 29 36.94 18.23 -6.47
N MET A 30 36.10 19.20 -6.84
CA MET A 30 34.90 18.92 -7.64
C MET A 30 35.26 18.27 -8.97
N LYS A 31 36.27 18.79 -9.69
CA LYS A 31 36.71 18.21 -10.96
C LYS A 31 37.22 16.77 -10.85
N GLN A 32 37.95 16.44 -9.79
CA GLN A 32 38.57 15.12 -9.63
C GLN A 32 37.68 14.11 -8.86
N LEU A 33 36.67 14.59 -8.14
CA LEU A 33 35.67 13.77 -7.46
C LEU A 33 34.46 13.45 -8.33
N SER A 34 34.24 14.21 -9.41
CA SER A 34 33.17 13.95 -10.38
C SER A 34 33.52 12.79 -11.30
N PHE A 35 32.71 11.74 -11.29
CA PHE A 35 32.75 10.62 -12.23
C PHE A 35 31.35 10.09 -12.50
N GLN A 36 31.21 9.32 -13.56
CA GLN A 36 29.93 8.76 -14.00
C GLN A 36 30.10 7.33 -14.50
N ASP A 37 28.98 6.62 -14.51
CA ASP A 37 28.81 5.30 -15.10
C ASP A 37 27.43 5.29 -15.77
N GLU A 38 27.43 5.63 -17.06
CA GLU A 38 26.21 5.82 -17.85
C GLU A 38 25.45 4.51 -18.04
N GLU A 39 26.15 3.37 -18.12
CA GLU A 39 25.53 2.04 -18.26
C GLU A 39 24.61 1.72 -17.06
N ASN A 40 24.99 2.20 -15.88
CA ASN A 40 24.26 2.00 -14.64
C ASN A 40 23.45 3.22 -14.16
N ASN A 41 23.26 4.22 -15.03
CA ASN A 41 22.55 5.47 -14.73
C ASN A 41 23.07 6.18 -13.47
N PHE A 42 24.39 6.27 -13.34
CA PHE A 42 25.05 6.83 -12.18
C PHE A 42 25.91 8.05 -12.49
N TYR A 43 25.76 9.07 -11.66
CA TYR A 43 26.60 10.26 -11.62
C TYR A 43 26.95 10.53 -10.17
N SER A 44 28.24 10.68 -9.86
CA SER A 44 28.68 11.01 -8.51
C SER A 44 28.11 12.36 -8.08
N ASN A 45 27.42 12.38 -6.95
CA ASN A 45 26.86 13.60 -6.39
C ASN A 45 27.92 14.31 -5.53
N VAL A 46 28.52 15.37 -6.07
CA VAL A 46 29.49 16.21 -5.37
C VAL A 46 28.81 17.50 -4.90
N GLN A 47 28.48 17.56 -3.62
CA GLN A 47 27.80 18.71 -3.02
C GLN A 47 28.81 19.73 -2.50
N TYR A 48 28.65 21.00 -2.87
CA TYR A 48 29.45 22.10 -2.35
C TYR A 48 28.58 22.98 -1.44
N ILE A 49 29.04 23.19 -0.20
CA ILE A 49 28.32 23.95 0.83
C ILE A 49 29.24 25.04 1.36
N SER A 50 29.03 26.27 0.91
CA SER A 50 29.78 27.46 1.32
C SER A 50 29.00 28.29 2.34
N SER A 51 29.65 28.67 3.46
CA SER A 51 29.01 29.58 4.42
C SER A 51 28.72 30.97 3.83
N ASP A 52 29.51 31.40 2.84
CA ASP A 52 29.32 32.70 2.20
C ASP A 52 28.13 32.66 1.24
N ASP A 53 28.02 31.60 0.44
CA ASP A 53 26.90 31.40 -0.50
C ASP A 53 25.57 31.29 0.26
N LEU A 54 25.56 30.56 1.38
CA LEU A 54 24.35 30.40 2.19
C LEU A 54 23.92 31.71 2.88
N ARG A 55 24.86 32.59 3.26
CA ARG A 55 24.50 33.92 3.77
C ARG A 55 23.87 34.77 2.66
N GLN A 56 24.46 34.77 1.47
CA GLN A 56 23.90 35.49 0.32
C GLN A 56 22.52 34.95 -0.06
N GLU A 57 22.33 33.63 -0.01
CA GLU A 57 21.05 32.97 -0.26
C GLU A 57 19.98 33.44 0.75
N VAL A 58 20.29 33.43 2.04
CA VAL A 58 19.38 33.91 3.10
C VAL A 58 19.09 35.40 2.97
N LEU A 59 20.06 36.20 2.55
CA LEU A 59 19.92 37.64 2.37
C LEU A 59 19.28 38.03 1.03
N GLY A 60 19.14 37.09 0.09
CA GLY A 60 18.55 37.32 -1.23
C GLY A 60 19.37 38.19 -2.18
N HIS A 61 20.65 38.46 -1.89
CA HIS A 61 21.49 39.33 -2.70
C HIS A 61 22.99 38.97 -2.59
N ALA A 62 23.75 39.19 -3.66
CA ALA A 62 25.19 38.94 -3.73
C ALA A 62 25.99 40.09 -3.08
N TYR A 63 26.02 40.11 -1.75
CA TYR A 63 26.84 41.04 -0.96
C TYR A 63 28.33 40.71 -1.02
N ASP A 64 29.18 41.71 -0.77
CA ASP A 64 30.60 41.44 -0.52
C ASP A 64 30.72 40.65 0.79
N LYS A 65 31.52 39.58 0.80
CA LYS A 65 31.70 38.70 1.97
C LYS A 65 32.18 39.42 3.24
N TYR A 66 32.69 40.65 3.13
CA TYR A 66 33.11 41.49 4.25
C TYR A 66 32.06 42.51 4.68
N ASP A 67 30.92 42.61 4.00
CA ASP A 67 29.84 43.49 4.40
C ASP A 67 29.30 43.07 5.78
N GLN A 68 29.00 44.06 6.62
CA GLN A 68 28.53 43.83 7.99
C GLN A 68 27.26 42.95 8.02
N VAL A 69 26.38 43.10 7.02
CA VAL A 69 25.16 42.31 6.86
C VAL A 69 25.45 40.80 6.68
N MET A 70 26.58 40.43 6.08
CA MET A 70 27.01 39.03 5.96
C MET A 70 27.36 38.43 7.32
N LEU A 71 28.00 39.21 8.20
CA LEU A 71 28.28 38.77 9.57
C LEU A 71 26.98 38.59 10.37
N GLU A 72 26.06 39.54 10.26
CA GLU A 72 24.74 39.52 10.93
C GLU A 72 23.90 38.31 10.53
N ALA A 73 23.99 37.87 9.27
CA ALA A 73 23.29 36.68 8.77
C ALA A 73 23.86 35.34 9.27
N SER A 74 25.02 35.32 9.93
CA SER A 74 25.71 34.07 10.31
C SER A 74 24.89 33.20 11.27
N ASN A 75 24.15 33.80 12.20
CA ASN A 75 23.32 33.05 13.16
C ASN A 75 22.18 32.28 12.48
N ILE A 76 21.80 32.63 11.25
CA ILE A 76 20.82 31.91 10.43
C ILE A 76 21.52 30.94 9.46
N ALA A 77 22.60 31.40 8.82
CA ALA A 77 23.30 30.63 7.79
C ALA A 77 23.96 29.35 8.32
N PHE A 78 24.54 29.35 9.53
CA PHE A 78 25.18 28.14 10.09
C PHE A 78 24.19 27.02 10.47
N PRO A 79 23.06 27.30 11.14
CA PRO A 79 21.98 26.32 11.26
C PRO A 79 21.49 25.77 9.92
N TYR A 80 21.35 26.64 8.91
CA TYR A 80 20.96 26.21 7.57
C TYR A 80 22.01 25.31 6.92
N LEU A 81 23.30 25.64 7.02
CA LEU A 81 24.42 24.83 6.58
C LEU A 81 24.35 23.41 7.16
N ARG A 82 24.16 23.30 8.49
CA ARG A 82 24.05 22.00 9.16
C ARG A 82 22.88 21.17 8.63
N LYS A 83 21.71 21.79 8.47
CA LYS A 83 20.53 21.10 7.93
C LYS A 83 20.72 20.69 6.48
N LYS A 84 21.35 21.53 5.67
CA LYS A 84 21.72 21.20 4.28
C LYS A 84 22.68 20.01 4.24
N LEU A 85 23.71 20.01 5.09
CA LEU A 85 24.64 18.88 5.23
C LEU A 85 23.92 17.60 5.64
N GLU A 86 23.04 17.66 6.64
CA GLU A 86 22.21 16.51 7.06
C GLU A 86 21.36 15.99 5.89
N PHE A 87 20.68 16.86 5.14
CA PHE A 87 19.83 16.46 4.03
C PHE A 87 20.59 15.79 2.89
N VAL A 88 21.71 16.38 2.46
CA VAL A 88 22.48 15.80 1.34
C VAL A 88 23.19 14.50 1.71
N THR A 89 23.45 14.28 3.00
CA THR A 89 24.05 13.02 3.50
C THR A 89 23.02 11.96 3.87
N THR A 90 21.74 12.32 3.94
CA THR A 90 20.64 11.39 4.28
C THR A 90 20.17 10.61 3.05
N TYR A 91 19.82 9.34 3.25
CA TYR A 91 19.25 8.49 2.21
C TYR A 91 17.84 9.01 1.80
N PRO A 92 17.47 9.03 0.51
CA PRO A 92 18.13 8.39 -0.63
C PRO A 92 19.13 9.26 -1.37
N VAL A 93 19.34 10.52 -0.95
CA VAL A 93 20.28 11.44 -1.60
C VAL A 93 21.70 10.93 -1.44
N SER A 94 22.11 10.63 -0.19
CA SER A 94 23.40 10.05 0.18
C SER A 94 24.56 10.48 -0.74
N ALA A 95 24.80 11.78 -0.85
CA ALA A 95 25.79 12.31 -1.78
C ALA A 95 27.16 11.63 -1.62
N GLU A 96 27.79 11.20 -2.71
CA GLU A 96 29.08 10.53 -2.65
C GLU A 96 30.15 11.42 -2.03
N PHE A 97 30.08 12.74 -2.24
CA PHE A 97 31.01 13.69 -1.62
C PHE A 97 30.31 14.97 -1.20
N VAL A 98 30.72 15.52 -0.06
CA VAL A 98 30.27 16.84 0.40
C VAL A 98 31.47 17.69 0.79
N ILE A 99 31.60 18.86 0.20
CA ILE A 99 32.67 19.83 0.49
C ILE A 99 32.07 20.96 1.32
N VAL A 100 32.54 21.11 2.56
CA VAL A 100 32.12 22.16 3.49
C VAL A 100 33.16 23.27 3.47
N ASP A 101 32.87 24.34 2.73
CA ASP A 101 33.73 25.52 2.60
C ASP A 101 33.33 26.59 3.62
N THR A 102 34.08 26.59 4.73
CA THR A 102 34.00 27.61 5.77
C THR A 102 35.43 27.92 6.24
N THR A 103 35.60 28.84 7.19
CA THR A 103 36.93 28.99 7.81
C THR A 103 37.37 27.74 8.58
N GLY A 104 36.43 26.97 9.14
CA GLY A 104 36.70 25.74 9.90
C GLY A 104 37.53 25.93 11.17
N LEU A 105 37.76 27.18 11.62
CA LEU A 105 38.70 27.48 12.72
C LEU A 105 38.12 27.21 14.11
N ALA A 106 36.80 27.33 14.29
CA ALA A 106 36.14 27.08 15.58
C ALA A 106 35.99 25.58 15.85
N LYS A 107 36.42 25.13 17.03
CA LYS A 107 36.41 23.71 17.42
C LYS A 107 34.98 23.16 17.54
N GLU A 108 34.08 23.97 18.08
CA GLU A 108 32.68 23.63 18.30
C GLU A 108 31.99 23.31 16.97
N PHE A 109 32.20 24.16 15.95
CA PHE A 109 31.70 23.93 14.61
C PHE A 109 32.25 22.62 14.00
N ARG A 110 33.55 22.36 14.13
CA ARG A 110 34.15 21.12 13.62
C ARG A 110 33.55 19.88 14.29
N GLN A 111 33.29 19.95 15.60
CA GLN A 111 32.64 18.88 16.35
C GLN A 111 31.20 18.62 15.85
N GLU A 112 30.43 19.67 15.58
CA GLU A 112 29.07 19.52 15.01
C GLU A 112 29.10 18.78 13.66
N ILE A 113 30.05 19.09 12.78
CA ILE A 113 30.19 18.40 11.48
C ILE A 113 30.62 16.94 11.67
N LEU A 114 31.54 16.67 12.61
CA LEU A 114 31.94 15.31 13.00
C LEU A 114 30.74 14.49 13.50
N ASP A 115 29.87 15.11 14.31
CA ASP A 115 28.68 14.46 14.86
C ASP A 115 27.65 14.13 13.77
N ILE A 116 27.44 15.03 12.79
CA ILE A 116 26.59 14.77 11.62
C ILE A 116 27.19 13.62 10.78
N ALA A 117 28.49 13.65 10.50
CA ALA A 117 29.17 12.60 9.76
C ALA A 117 29.00 11.23 10.43
N LYS A 118 29.18 11.17 11.76
CA LYS A 118 28.97 9.96 12.56
C LYS A 118 27.52 9.51 12.57
N ALA A 119 26.57 10.44 12.73
CA ALA A 119 25.15 10.15 12.73
C ALA A 119 24.71 9.52 11.40
N GLN A 120 25.26 10.02 10.28
CA GLN A 120 24.97 9.58 8.93
C GLN A 120 25.93 8.49 8.42
N ASN A 121 26.90 8.04 9.22
CA ASN A 121 27.89 7.03 8.84
C ASN A 121 28.71 7.41 7.58
N TYR A 122 29.17 8.66 7.53
CA TYR A 122 30.10 9.20 6.53
C TYR A 122 31.54 9.21 7.05
N ASN A 123 32.50 9.10 6.13
CA ASN A 123 33.88 9.48 6.45
C ASN A 123 33.96 11.01 6.52
N ILE A 124 34.92 11.53 7.28
CA ILE A 124 35.20 12.95 7.34
C ILE A 124 36.70 13.20 7.27
N GLU A 125 37.11 14.00 6.31
CA GLU A 125 38.50 14.32 6.04
C GLU A 125 38.70 15.83 6.14
N ALA A 126 39.74 16.24 6.87
CA ALA A 126 40.08 17.65 7.02
C ALA A 126 41.08 18.06 5.94
N ILE A 127 40.80 19.15 5.23
CA ILE A 127 41.77 19.78 4.31
C ILE A 127 42.21 21.11 4.90
N VAL A 128 43.47 21.15 5.33
CA VAL A 128 44.02 22.23 6.13
C VAL A 128 44.98 23.06 5.28
N PHE A 129 44.65 24.33 5.08
CA PHE A 129 45.46 25.28 4.32
C PHE A 129 46.54 25.86 5.23
N ASP A 130 47.66 25.13 5.34
CA ASP A 130 48.76 25.40 6.26
C ASP A 130 50.03 25.80 5.49
N TYR A 131 49.98 26.98 4.86
CA TYR A 131 51.08 27.45 4.02
C TYR A 131 52.37 27.71 4.79
N LYS A 132 53.49 27.33 4.17
CA LYS A 132 54.84 27.61 4.68
C LYS A 132 55.18 29.10 4.62
N ASN A 133 54.85 29.74 3.51
CA ASN A 133 55.01 31.19 3.35
C ASN A 133 53.76 31.90 3.86
N ARG A 134 53.95 32.88 4.76
CA ARG A 134 52.85 33.66 5.31
C ARG A 134 52.20 34.56 4.26
N ASP A 135 52.97 35.02 3.27
CA ASP A 135 52.46 35.94 2.25
C ASP A 135 51.43 35.28 1.32
N ASP A 136 51.50 33.95 1.14
CA ASP A 136 50.55 33.17 0.35
C ASP A 136 49.11 33.25 0.89
N PHE A 137 48.92 33.59 2.17
CA PHE A 137 47.58 33.76 2.74
C PHE A 137 46.88 35.06 2.32
N TYR A 138 47.61 36.08 1.88
CA TYR A 138 47.03 37.38 1.52
C TYR A 138 46.74 37.44 0.02
N ALA A 139 45.49 37.75 -0.35
CA ALA A 139 45.12 38.01 -1.74
C ALA A 139 44.95 39.51 -2.04
N SER A 140 44.71 40.33 -1.00
CA SER A 140 44.53 41.78 -1.10
C SER A 140 45.01 42.48 0.19
N GLU A 141 45.35 43.78 0.10
CA GLU A 141 45.74 44.58 1.27
C GLU A 141 44.57 44.90 2.22
N ARG A 142 43.33 44.94 1.68
CA ARG A 142 42.10 45.35 2.38
C ARG A 142 41.74 44.45 3.59
N SER A 143 42.18 43.18 3.56
CA SER A 143 41.78 42.14 4.53
C SER A 143 42.91 41.65 5.45
N ARG A 144 44.08 42.30 5.41
CA ARG A 144 45.33 41.82 6.04
C ARG A 144 45.21 41.59 7.56
N ARG A 145 44.48 42.46 8.27
CA ARG A 145 44.25 42.36 9.74
C ARG A 145 43.37 41.16 10.11
N LEU A 146 42.27 40.95 9.40
CA LEU A 146 41.36 39.82 9.62
C LEU A 146 42.05 38.49 9.29
N ILE A 147 42.73 38.42 8.14
CA ILE A 147 43.49 37.24 7.72
C ILE A 147 44.59 36.91 8.74
N SER A 148 45.31 37.91 9.25
CA SER A 148 46.30 37.70 10.32
C SER A 148 45.71 37.09 11.58
N THR A 149 44.51 37.54 11.98
CA THR A 149 43.78 36.98 13.13
C THR A 149 43.40 35.51 12.87
N HIS A 150 42.92 35.20 11.66
CA HIS A 150 42.59 33.83 11.28
C HIS A 150 43.82 32.92 11.22
N ILE A 151 44.97 33.40 10.72
CA ILE A 151 46.24 32.66 10.73
C ILE A 151 46.65 32.35 12.16
N GLN A 152 46.54 33.32 13.08
CA GLN A 152 46.86 33.09 14.49
C GLN A 152 45.96 32.02 15.11
N ARG A 153 44.65 32.06 14.85
CA ARG A 153 43.71 31.03 15.30
C ARG A 153 44.01 29.67 14.67
N LEU A 154 44.33 29.60 13.37
CA LEU A 154 44.74 28.37 12.71
C LEU A 154 45.96 27.74 13.42
N LYS A 155 47.00 28.53 13.66
CA LYS A 155 48.29 28.06 14.23
C LYS A 155 48.21 27.74 15.72
N ARG A 156 47.46 28.52 16.50
CA ARG A 156 47.40 28.39 17.97
C ARG A 156 46.24 27.56 18.49
N GLU A 157 45.12 27.49 17.76
CA GLU A 157 43.89 26.82 18.22
C GLU A 157 43.60 25.57 17.38
N ALA A 158 43.42 25.71 16.06
CA ALA A 158 42.95 24.62 15.22
C ALA A 158 44.00 23.52 15.00
N LEU A 159 45.20 23.85 14.52
CA LEU A 159 46.24 22.84 14.24
C LEU A 159 46.60 21.96 15.45
N PRO A 160 46.76 22.50 16.67
CA PRO A 160 47.03 21.67 17.86
C PRO A 160 45.89 20.71 18.23
N SER A 161 44.63 21.06 17.91
CA SER A 161 43.48 20.23 18.29
C SER A 161 43.13 19.17 17.25
N LEU A 162 43.42 19.41 15.96
CA LEU A 162 43.05 18.50 14.86
C LEU A 162 43.55 17.07 15.04
N ALA A 163 44.75 16.86 15.58
CA ALA A 163 45.28 15.51 15.82
C ALA A 163 44.51 14.72 16.90
N LYS A 164 43.74 15.41 17.75
CA LYS A 164 42.89 14.81 18.79
C LYS A 164 41.43 14.66 18.33
N GLU A 165 41.09 15.19 17.17
CA GLU A 165 39.77 15.12 16.57
C GLU A 165 39.73 13.90 15.63
N ASN A 166 38.64 13.11 15.67
CA ASN A 166 38.56 11.81 15.01
C ASN A 166 38.27 11.92 13.50
N TYR A 167 39.17 12.53 12.74
CA TYR A 167 39.12 12.55 11.28
C TYR A 167 39.61 11.23 10.68
N HIS A 168 39.03 10.83 9.54
CA HIS A 168 39.51 9.70 8.76
C HIS A 168 40.91 9.99 8.18
N ALA A 169 41.11 11.20 7.67
CA ALA A 169 42.40 11.71 7.20
C ALA A 169 42.50 13.23 7.41
N ILE A 170 43.73 13.72 7.54
CA ILE A 170 44.04 15.16 7.62
C ILE A 170 45.06 15.49 6.53
N HIS A 171 44.63 16.23 5.52
CA HIS A 171 45.43 16.64 4.37
C HIS A 171 45.92 18.07 4.56
N ARG A 172 47.24 18.27 4.66
CA ARG A 172 47.82 19.61 4.83
C ARG A 172 48.32 20.16 3.50
N ILE A 173 47.81 21.32 3.09
CA ILE A 173 48.18 22.02 1.86
C ILE A 173 49.30 23.03 2.17
N PRO A 174 50.55 22.83 1.70
CA PRO A 174 51.72 23.60 2.15
C PRO A 174 52.01 24.87 1.33
N LYS A 175 51.39 25.05 0.16
CA LYS A 175 51.56 26.19 -0.75
C LYS A 175 50.23 26.54 -1.43
N LYS A 176 50.03 27.81 -1.84
CA LYS A 176 48.85 28.28 -2.60
C LYS A 176 48.97 28.02 -4.11
N ASP A 177 49.52 26.86 -4.44
CA ASP A 177 49.62 26.36 -5.80
C ASP A 177 49.13 24.91 -5.78
N PHE A 178 48.06 24.67 -6.53
CA PHE A 178 47.30 23.43 -6.48
C PHE A 178 47.50 22.54 -7.71
N SER A 179 48.34 22.95 -8.69
CA SER A 179 48.55 22.21 -9.94
C SER A 179 49.01 20.77 -9.73
N ASP A 180 49.82 20.55 -8.69
CA ASP A 180 50.46 19.26 -8.42
C ASP A 180 49.62 18.36 -7.49
N ILE A 181 48.35 18.69 -7.27
CA ILE A 181 47.46 17.97 -6.34
C ILE A 181 46.54 17.02 -7.11
N THR A 182 46.70 15.73 -6.85
CA THR A 182 45.87 14.66 -7.41
C THR A 182 44.97 14.08 -6.34
N VAL A 183 43.70 13.88 -6.64
CA VAL A 183 42.71 13.25 -5.78
C VAL A 183 42.33 11.89 -6.39
N THR A 184 42.46 10.82 -5.60
CA THR A 184 42.08 9.46 -6.02
C THR A 184 41.02 8.89 -5.08
N ILE A 185 40.10 8.11 -5.65
CA ILE A 185 38.99 7.49 -4.93
C ILE A 185 39.27 6.00 -4.86
N ALA A 186 39.71 5.51 -3.71
CA ALA A 186 40.27 4.17 -3.57
C ALA A 186 39.23 3.05 -3.75
N ASP A 187 37.98 3.29 -3.35
CA ASP A 187 36.86 2.34 -3.44
C ASP A 187 35.98 2.56 -4.67
N LYS A 188 36.42 3.36 -5.67
CA LYS A 188 35.63 3.71 -6.86
C LYS A 188 35.18 2.46 -7.63
N GLU A 189 36.11 1.57 -7.97
CA GLU A 189 35.82 0.37 -8.76
C GLU A 189 34.90 -0.59 -7.98
N GLU A 190 35.13 -0.75 -6.68
CA GLU A 190 34.25 -1.54 -5.81
C GLU A 190 32.83 -0.95 -5.79
N TYR A 191 32.70 0.38 -5.65
CA TYR A 191 31.42 1.06 -5.60
C TYR A 191 30.63 0.91 -6.91
N LEU A 192 31.28 1.15 -8.05
CA LEU A 192 30.67 0.99 -9.36
C LEU A 192 30.24 -0.46 -9.61
N SER A 193 31.04 -1.44 -9.14
CA SER A 193 30.68 -2.86 -9.27
C SER A 193 29.45 -3.30 -8.45
N CYS A 194 28.94 -2.44 -7.56
CA CYS A 194 27.69 -2.66 -6.84
C CYS A 194 26.46 -2.10 -7.57
N LEU A 195 26.65 -1.37 -8.67
CA LEU A 195 25.57 -0.76 -9.44
C LEU A 195 25.03 -1.74 -10.49
N LEU A 196 23.76 -1.57 -10.83
CA LEU A 196 23.03 -2.43 -11.75
C LEU A 196 22.42 -1.62 -12.90
N PRO A 197 22.41 -2.16 -14.13
CA PRO A 197 21.74 -1.53 -15.27
C PRO A 197 20.27 -1.19 -14.99
N PRO A 198 19.80 0.01 -15.38
CA PRO A 198 18.46 0.50 -15.05
C PRO A 198 17.34 -0.27 -15.75
N GLU A 199 17.56 -0.72 -16.99
CA GLU A 199 16.55 -1.34 -17.84
C GLU A 199 16.37 -2.84 -17.59
N GLN A 200 17.31 -3.47 -16.89
CA GLN A 200 17.24 -4.89 -16.59
C GLN A 200 16.26 -5.17 -15.45
N THR A 201 15.58 -6.32 -15.56
CA THR A 201 14.75 -6.88 -14.49
C THR A 201 15.62 -7.75 -13.59
N TYR A 202 15.37 -7.70 -12.29
CA TYR A 202 16.12 -8.47 -11.30
C TYR A 202 15.18 -9.26 -10.39
N THR A 203 15.61 -10.45 -10.02
CA THR A 203 14.97 -11.29 -9.00
C THR A 203 15.94 -11.51 -7.86
N VAL A 204 15.52 -11.17 -6.64
CA VAL A 204 16.32 -11.37 -5.41
C VAL A 204 15.85 -12.63 -4.72
N VAL A 205 16.72 -13.61 -4.57
CA VAL A 205 16.47 -14.87 -3.85
C VAL A 205 16.97 -14.72 -2.42
N GLY A 206 16.19 -15.19 -1.45
CA GLY A 206 16.59 -15.20 -0.03
C GLY A 206 17.66 -16.24 0.31
N ASP A 207 17.85 -16.45 1.59
CA ASP A 207 18.92 -17.26 2.16
C ASP A 207 18.76 -18.74 1.75
N VAL A 208 19.75 -19.26 1.02
CA VAL A 208 19.67 -20.58 0.38
C VAL A 208 20.12 -21.69 1.32
N HIS A 209 21.19 -21.46 2.09
CA HIS A 209 21.75 -22.41 3.07
C HIS A 209 21.83 -23.85 2.54
N GLU A 210 22.52 -24.01 1.42
CA GLU A 210 22.80 -25.30 0.78
C GLU A 210 21.57 -26.11 0.33
N CYS A 211 20.37 -25.51 0.31
CA CYS A 211 19.14 -26.11 -0.22
C CYS A 211 19.13 -26.14 -1.75
N ILE A 212 20.10 -26.84 -2.34
CA ILE A 212 20.42 -26.81 -3.78
C ILE A 212 19.23 -27.19 -4.67
N GLN A 213 18.52 -28.27 -4.34
CA GLN A 213 17.36 -28.70 -5.14
C GLN A 213 16.27 -27.64 -5.14
N THR A 214 15.97 -27.07 -3.98
CA THR A 214 14.96 -26.01 -3.84
C THR A 214 15.37 -24.73 -4.59
N LEU A 215 16.67 -24.40 -4.64
CA LEU A 215 17.18 -23.32 -5.47
C LEU A 215 16.99 -23.61 -6.97
N GLN A 216 17.33 -24.82 -7.43
CA GLN A 216 17.16 -25.21 -8.84
C GLN A 216 15.68 -25.20 -9.27
N ASP A 217 14.79 -25.69 -8.41
CA ASP A 217 13.34 -25.66 -8.63
C ASP A 217 12.82 -24.22 -8.69
N LEU A 218 13.31 -23.34 -7.82
CA LEU A 218 12.94 -21.92 -7.82
C LEU A 218 13.43 -21.20 -9.07
N LEU A 219 14.66 -21.45 -9.52
CA LEU A 219 15.22 -20.90 -10.76
C LEU A 219 14.41 -21.37 -11.98
N THR A 220 14.01 -22.64 -12.02
CA THR A 220 13.12 -23.18 -13.06
C THR A 220 11.75 -22.51 -13.03
N ARG A 221 11.17 -22.34 -11.83
CA ARG A 221 9.88 -21.65 -11.63
C ARG A 221 9.92 -20.17 -12.03
N LEU A 222 11.08 -19.53 -11.94
CA LEU A 222 11.32 -18.17 -12.42
C LEU A 222 11.46 -18.10 -13.96
N GLY A 223 11.45 -19.25 -14.65
CA GLY A 223 11.51 -19.36 -16.09
C GLY A 223 12.93 -19.39 -16.65
N HIS A 224 13.91 -19.79 -15.85
CA HIS A 224 15.28 -20.07 -16.31
C HIS A 224 15.43 -21.55 -16.65
N THR A 225 16.34 -21.87 -17.56
CA THR A 225 16.58 -23.25 -17.99
C THR A 225 17.77 -23.82 -17.25
N LEU A 226 17.61 -25.03 -16.71
CA LEU A 226 18.71 -25.82 -16.16
C LEU A 226 18.90 -27.10 -16.97
N THR A 227 20.11 -27.31 -17.49
CA THR A 227 20.50 -28.53 -18.21
C THR A 227 21.81 -29.04 -17.60
N ASP A 228 21.82 -30.27 -17.08
CA ASP A 228 23.00 -30.90 -16.47
C ASP A 228 23.73 -30.03 -15.42
N GLY A 229 22.97 -29.29 -14.61
CA GLY A 229 23.50 -28.39 -13.58
C GLY A 229 24.02 -27.04 -14.10
N GLN A 230 23.95 -26.78 -15.41
CA GLN A 230 24.24 -25.48 -16.01
C GLN A 230 22.96 -24.63 -16.13
N LEU A 231 23.04 -23.41 -15.63
CA LEU A 231 21.97 -22.42 -15.62
C LEU A 231 22.10 -21.51 -16.84
N MET A 232 21.03 -21.42 -17.63
CA MET A 232 20.89 -20.43 -18.69
C MET A 232 19.82 -19.41 -18.28
N ILE A 233 20.25 -18.17 -18.00
CA ILE A 233 19.34 -17.08 -17.68
C ILE A 233 18.60 -16.65 -18.96
N ASN A 234 17.28 -16.83 -18.96
CA ASN A 234 16.42 -16.16 -19.91
C ASN A 234 16.39 -14.65 -19.61
N GLU A 235 16.98 -13.83 -20.48
CA GLU A 235 17.09 -12.38 -20.30
C GLU A 235 15.72 -11.69 -20.16
N HIS A 236 14.67 -12.20 -20.82
CA HIS A 236 13.30 -11.69 -20.65
C HIS A 236 12.77 -11.90 -19.22
N ASN A 237 13.31 -12.87 -18.49
CA ASN A 237 12.93 -13.17 -17.11
C ASN A 237 13.78 -12.43 -16.07
N GLY A 238 14.87 -11.76 -16.49
CA GLY A 238 15.73 -10.94 -15.67
C GLY A 238 16.89 -11.71 -15.00
N LYS A 239 17.88 -10.98 -14.48
CA LYS A 239 19.02 -11.55 -13.74
C LYS A 239 18.63 -11.93 -12.31
N VAL A 240 19.39 -12.85 -11.71
CA VAL A 240 19.13 -13.36 -10.37
C VAL A 240 20.23 -12.91 -9.40
N ILE A 241 19.82 -12.39 -8.25
CA ILE A 241 20.68 -12.00 -7.14
C ILE A 241 20.44 -12.99 -5.98
N LEU A 242 21.48 -13.70 -5.54
CA LEU A 242 21.45 -14.48 -4.31
C LEU A 242 21.83 -13.59 -3.12
N ASN A 243 20.93 -13.45 -2.16
CA ASN A 243 21.06 -12.47 -1.09
C ASN A 243 21.84 -12.97 0.14
N GLY A 244 23.05 -13.48 -0.07
CA GLY A 244 23.90 -14.01 1.02
C GLY A 244 23.42 -15.35 1.58
N ASP A 245 24.24 -15.94 2.45
CA ASP A 245 23.94 -17.15 3.20
C ASP A 245 23.55 -18.33 2.29
N TRP A 246 24.45 -18.66 1.38
CA TRP A 246 24.33 -19.79 0.45
C TRP A 246 24.93 -21.06 1.02
N ILE A 247 25.85 -20.94 1.99
CA ILE A 247 26.49 -22.06 2.70
C ILE A 247 25.94 -22.26 4.13
N ASP A 248 26.37 -23.35 4.76
CA ASP A 248 26.03 -23.81 6.11
C ASP A 248 24.55 -24.23 6.31
N LYS A 249 24.30 -25.01 7.37
CA LYS A 249 22.99 -25.53 7.84
C LYS A 249 22.37 -26.64 6.98
N GLY A 250 22.52 -26.59 5.66
CA GLY A 250 21.94 -27.57 4.73
C GLY A 250 22.76 -28.85 4.48
N LYS A 251 24.01 -28.91 4.97
CA LYS A 251 24.95 -30.05 4.88
C LYS A 251 25.27 -30.53 3.46
N GLN A 252 25.15 -29.65 2.46
CA GLN A 252 25.44 -29.88 1.05
C GLN A 252 26.49 -28.89 0.50
N THR A 253 27.41 -28.42 1.34
CA THR A 253 28.46 -27.43 0.99
C THR A 253 29.15 -27.71 -0.34
N LYS A 254 29.58 -28.95 -0.59
CA LYS A 254 30.25 -29.32 -1.85
C LYS A 254 29.37 -29.06 -3.07
N ALA A 255 28.15 -29.59 -3.04
CA ALA A 255 27.22 -29.49 -4.16
C ALA A 255 26.85 -28.03 -4.45
N ILE A 256 26.56 -27.23 -3.42
CA ILE A 256 26.18 -25.83 -3.61
C ILE A 256 27.37 -25.00 -4.14
N VAL A 257 28.58 -25.17 -3.60
CA VAL A 257 29.76 -24.42 -4.08
C VAL A 257 30.09 -24.79 -5.52
N GLU A 258 30.02 -26.07 -5.90
CA GLU A 258 30.23 -26.52 -7.28
C GLU A 258 29.18 -25.93 -8.25
N PHE A 259 27.91 -25.96 -7.84
CA PHE A 259 26.82 -25.40 -8.63
C PHE A 259 26.95 -23.89 -8.82
N LEU A 260 27.19 -23.15 -7.74
CA LEU A 260 27.34 -21.70 -7.80
C LEU A 260 28.59 -21.29 -8.60
N TYR A 261 29.72 -21.98 -8.41
CA TYR A 261 30.94 -21.70 -9.14
C TYR A 261 30.80 -21.95 -10.65
N THR A 262 30.11 -23.02 -11.03
CA THR A 262 29.83 -23.33 -12.44
C THR A 262 28.97 -22.26 -13.09
N ASN A 263 28.03 -21.68 -12.33
CA ASN A 263 27.04 -20.71 -12.81
C ASN A 263 27.33 -19.26 -12.42
N ARG A 264 28.55 -18.96 -11.96
CA ARG A 264 28.90 -17.68 -11.33
C ARG A 264 28.81 -16.46 -12.26
N GLU A 265 28.90 -16.66 -13.57
CA GLU A 265 28.75 -15.59 -14.56
C GLU A 265 27.27 -15.22 -14.82
N GLN A 266 26.36 -16.12 -14.45
CA GLN A 266 24.91 -15.99 -14.64
C GLN A 266 24.20 -15.44 -13.41
N LEU A 267 24.86 -15.47 -12.25
CA LEU A 267 24.31 -15.11 -10.95
C LEU A 267 25.05 -13.91 -10.35
N LEU A 268 24.31 -13.11 -9.59
CA LEU A 268 24.87 -12.02 -8.79
C LEU A 268 24.84 -12.41 -7.31
N PHE A 269 25.93 -12.13 -6.60
CA PHE A 269 26.13 -12.59 -5.24
C PHE A 269 26.21 -11.41 -4.27
N THR A 270 25.30 -11.35 -3.30
CA THR A 270 25.47 -10.47 -2.12
C THR A 270 26.18 -11.27 -1.04
N ILE A 271 27.15 -10.68 -0.36
CA ILE A 271 27.91 -11.37 0.69
C ILE A 271 27.08 -11.53 1.98
N GLY A 272 26.86 -12.77 2.42
CA GLY A 272 26.18 -13.10 3.68
C GLY A 272 27.14 -13.21 4.86
N ASN A 273 26.61 -13.26 6.09
CA ASN A 273 27.46 -13.35 7.26
C ASN A 273 28.18 -14.70 7.36
N HIS A 274 27.60 -15.76 6.81
CA HIS A 274 28.21 -17.08 6.75
C HIS A 274 29.44 -17.09 5.86
N GLU A 275 29.29 -16.69 4.58
CA GLU A 275 30.40 -16.65 3.62
C GLU A 275 31.56 -15.79 4.12
N HIS A 276 31.27 -14.59 4.64
CA HIS A 276 32.29 -13.69 5.17
C HIS A 276 33.04 -14.32 6.35
N PHE A 277 32.34 -14.94 7.30
CA PHE A 277 32.99 -15.54 8.47
C PHE A 277 33.90 -16.69 8.05
N VAL A 278 33.39 -17.63 7.25
CA VAL A 278 34.12 -18.82 6.79
C VAL A 278 35.36 -18.44 5.98
N TYR A 279 35.24 -17.48 5.05
CA TYR A 279 36.35 -16.97 4.24
C TYR A 279 37.50 -16.43 5.10
N HIS A 280 37.21 -15.50 6.01
CA HIS A 280 38.23 -14.89 6.86
C HIS A 280 38.80 -15.87 7.91
N TYR A 281 37.99 -16.82 8.38
CA TYR A 281 38.46 -17.88 9.27
C TYR A 281 39.46 -18.82 8.57
N LEU A 282 39.15 -19.28 7.35
CA LEU A 282 40.02 -20.17 6.57
C LEU A 282 41.34 -19.50 6.15
N ARG A 283 41.34 -18.16 6.01
CA ARG A 283 42.56 -17.36 5.79
C ARG A 283 43.37 -17.07 7.07
N GLY A 284 42.89 -17.50 8.23
CA GLY A 284 43.54 -17.28 9.52
C GLY A 284 43.44 -15.86 10.06
N GLU A 285 42.51 -15.05 9.53
CA GLU A 285 42.29 -13.65 9.91
C GLU A 285 41.35 -13.54 11.13
N ILE A 286 40.56 -14.58 11.41
CA ILE A 286 39.77 -14.75 12.63
C ILE A 286 40.39 -15.88 13.46
N LYS A 287 40.69 -15.62 14.74
CA LYS A 287 41.31 -16.58 15.67
C LYS A 287 40.57 -16.61 17.01
N GLY A 288 40.77 -17.70 17.77
CA GLY A 288 40.23 -17.84 19.14
C GLY A 288 38.71 -17.97 19.20
N VAL A 289 38.08 -18.50 18.15
CA VAL A 289 36.64 -18.77 18.12
C VAL A 289 36.36 -20.04 18.91
N ASP A 290 35.28 -20.02 19.70
CA ASP A 290 34.79 -21.19 20.42
C ASP A 290 34.49 -22.35 19.44
N PRO A 291 35.09 -23.54 19.63
CA PRO A 291 34.82 -24.73 18.81
C PRO A 291 33.34 -25.10 18.70
N GLN A 292 32.52 -24.79 19.73
CA GLN A 292 31.09 -25.07 19.72
C GLN A 292 30.34 -24.15 18.75
N ILE A 293 30.77 -22.90 18.59
CA ILE A 293 30.18 -21.95 17.62
C ILE A 293 30.49 -22.42 16.20
N LEU A 294 31.73 -22.85 15.95
CA LEU A 294 32.17 -23.34 14.63
C LEU A 294 31.32 -24.55 14.19
N THR A 295 31.12 -25.51 15.08
CA THR A 295 30.36 -26.73 14.77
C THR A 295 28.85 -26.50 14.67
N SER A 296 28.29 -25.51 15.37
CA SER A 296 26.84 -25.26 15.39
C SER A 296 26.34 -24.34 14.28
N TYR A 297 27.19 -23.43 13.78
CA TYR A 297 26.78 -22.40 12.83
C TYR A 297 27.56 -22.41 11.50
N PHE A 298 28.74 -23.05 11.44
CA PHE A 298 29.64 -22.98 10.29
C PHE A 298 30.17 -24.37 9.89
N ASP A 299 29.25 -25.29 9.57
CA ASP A 299 29.58 -26.69 9.24
C ASP A 299 30.42 -26.84 7.95
N SER A 300 30.34 -25.87 7.05
CA SER A 300 31.10 -25.81 5.79
C SER A 300 32.62 -25.75 5.98
N ILE A 301 33.10 -25.20 7.11
CA ILE A 301 34.54 -25.09 7.40
C ILE A 301 35.21 -26.46 7.31
N SER A 302 34.58 -27.48 7.90
CA SER A 302 35.13 -28.84 7.95
C SER A 302 35.25 -29.49 6.56
N VAL A 303 34.36 -29.13 5.64
CA VAL A 303 34.34 -29.61 4.26
C VAL A 303 35.42 -28.89 3.45
N LEU A 304 35.46 -27.56 3.52
CA LEU A 304 36.38 -26.71 2.76
C LEU A 304 37.84 -26.84 3.23
N GLN A 305 38.09 -27.19 4.49
CA GLN A 305 39.46 -27.48 4.96
C GLN A 305 40.04 -28.76 4.36
N LYS A 306 39.19 -29.74 4.03
CA LYS A 306 39.61 -31.06 3.53
C LYS A 306 39.74 -31.11 2.00
N ASP A 307 39.12 -30.18 1.28
CA ASP A 307 39.08 -30.13 -0.18
C ASP A 307 39.58 -28.76 -0.67
N GLU A 308 40.87 -28.69 -0.97
CA GLU A 308 41.53 -27.46 -1.42
C GLU A 308 40.96 -26.92 -2.75
N PRO A 309 40.75 -27.74 -3.81
CA PRO A 309 40.09 -27.26 -5.03
C PRO A 309 38.69 -26.67 -4.79
N LEU A 310 37.89 -27.26 -3.90
CA LEU A 310 36.58 -26.71 -3.53
C LEU A 310 36.70 -25.39 -2.76
N ARG A 311 37.69 -25.29 -1.86
CA ARG A 311 37.99 -24.06 -1.11
C ARG A 311 38.34 -22.91 -2.03
N GLU A 312 39.16 -23.13 -3.04
CA GLU A 312 39.51 -22.08 -4.02
C GLU A 312 38.28 -21.62 -4.82
N LYS A 313 37.38 -22.54 -5.20
CA LYS A 313 36.10 -22.17 -5.83
C LYS A 313 35.24 -21.30 -4.91
N PHE A 314 35.16 -21.65 -3.63
CA PHE A 314 34.45 -20.86 -2.62
C PHE A 314 35.09 -19.47 -2.46
N PHE A 315 36.41 -19.37 -2.39
CA PHE A 315 37.12 -18.08 -2.31
C PHE A 315 36.82 -17.19 -3.50
N ALA A 316 36.85 -17.74 -4.72
CA ALA A 316 36.49 -17.01 -5.93
C ALA A 316 35.05 -16.44 -5.87
N LEU A 317 34.08 -17.23 -5.38
CA LEU A 317 32.70 -16.75 -5.22
C LEU A 317 32.58 -15.63 -4.18
N VAL A 318 33.27 -15.74 -3.05
CA VAL A 318 33.27 -14.72 -1.99
C VAL A 318 33.91 -13.42 -2.48
N GLU A 319 34.99 -13.50 -3.24
CA GLU A 319 35.68 -12.35 -3.82
C GLU A 319 34.87 -11.66 -4.93
N GLN A 320 34.01 -12.42 -5.63
CA GLN A 320 33.03 -11.88 -6.58
C GLN A 320 31.85 -11.19 -5.89
N ALA A 321 31.48 -11.63 -4.68
CA ALA A 321 30.31 -11.14 -3.97
C ALA A 321 30.42 -9.66 -3.55
N LYS A 322 29.30 -8.96 -3.59
CA LYS A 322 29.21 -7.53 -3.28
C LYS A 322 28.54 -7.28 -1.93
N PRO A 323 28.90 -6.20 -1.22
CA PRO A 323 28.26 -5.82 0.05
C PRO A 323 26.78 -5.40 -0.13
N PHE A 324 26.40 -4.97 -1.32
CA PHE A 324 25.04 -4.67 -1.74
C PHE A 324 24.97 -4.62 -3.27
N TYR A 325 23.77 -4.64 -3.82
CA TYR A 325 23.50 -4.22 -5.19
C TYR A 325 22.49 -3.08 -5.22
N ARG A 326 22.66 -2.12 -6.13
CA ARG A 326 21.78 -0.96 -6.27
C ARG A 326 21.44 -0.70 -7.73
N ARG A 327 20.15 -0.61 -8.03
CA ARG A 327 19.65 -0.08 -9.31
C ARG A 327 19.18 1.36 -9.12
N ILE A 328 19.72 2.28 -9.90
CA ILE A 328 19.27 3.68 -9.97
C ILE A 328 18.31 3.80 -11.15
N GLY A 329 17.02 3.74 -10.83
CA GLY A 329 15.97 3.68 -11.83
C GLY A 329 15.61 5.04 -12.45
N GLY A 330 15.30 5.03 -13.75
CA GLY A 330 14.60 6.11 -14.46
C GLY A 330 13.10 5.81 -14.52
N GLU A 331 12.64 5.17 -15.60
CA GLU A 331 11.24 4.68 -15.74
C GLU A 331 10.96 3.47 -14.81
N GLN A 332 11.99 2.69 -14.51
CA GLN A 332 11.94 1.55 -13.61
C GLN A 332 12.14 1.99 -12.15
N GLN A 333 11.53 1.31 -11.17
CA GLN A 333 11.69 1.66 -9.76
C GLN A 333 13.14 1.45 -9.24
N SER A 334 13.72 2.42 -8.55
CA SER A 334 15.02 2.21 -7.85
C SER A 334 14.92 1.17 -6.74
N PHE A 335 15.96 0.35 -6.55
CA PHE A 335 16.05 -0.57 -5.42
C PHE A 335 17.49 -0.77 -4.94
N ILE A 336 17.63 -1.23 -3.70
CA ILE A 336 18.87 -1.68 -3.09
C ILE A 336 18.66 -3.01 -2.36
N VAL A 337 19.60 -3.92 -2.52
CA VAL A 337 19.63 -5.25 -1.90
C VAL A 337 20.75 -5.30 -0.88
N THR A 338 20.43 -5.73 0.33
CA THR A 338 21.43 -6.04 1.36
C THR A 338 21.09 -7.38 1.99
N HIS A 339 22.10 -8.12 2.47
CA HIS A 339 21.84 -9.42 3.07
C HIS A 339 20.96 -9.30 4.33
N ALA A 340 21.25 -8.37 5.23
CA ALA A 340 20.53 -8.21 6.50
C ALA A 340 19.76 -6.87 6.61
N PRO A 341 18.67 -6.80 7.39
CA PRO A 341 17.97 -5.54 7.64
C PRO A 341 18.90 -4.53 8.34
N CYS A 342 18.98 -3.33 7.79
CA CYS A 342 19.81 -2.26 8.34
C CYS A 342 19.14 -0.88 8.24
N LYS A 343 19.60 0.05 9.09
CA LYS A 343 19.13 1.44 9.10
C LYS A 343 19.54 2.15 7.81
N GLN A 344 18.71 3.08 7.34
CA GLN A 344 18.92 3.83 6.10
C GLN A 344 20.32 4.46 5.97
N LYS A 345 20.88 4.95 7.07
CA LYS A 345 22.21 5.58 7.09
C LYS A 345 23.36 4.68 6.62
N TYR A 346 23.17 3.36 6.60
CA TYR A 346 24.19 2.41 6.13
C TYR A 346 24.04 2.08 4.64
N LEU A 347 22.85 2.23 4.07
CA LEU A 347 22.51 1.78 2.74
C LEU A 347 23.42 2.40 1.67
N GLY A 348 24.05 1.55 0.87
CA GLY A 348 24.85 1.93 -0.28
C GLY A 348 26.27 2.38 0.05
N LYS A 349 26.76 2.15 1.28
CA LYS A 349 28.08 2.66 1.72
C LYS A 349 29.09 1.54 1.91
N LEU A 350 30.35 1.82 1.56
CA LEU A 350 31.44 0.84 1.58
C LEU A 350 32.36 0.91 2.81
N ASN A 351 32.19 1.90 3.70
CA ASN A 351 32.98 1.91 4.92
C ASN A 351 32.70 0.67 5.79
N THR A 352 33.68 0.27 6.60
CA THR A 352 33.66 -0.97 7.39
C THR A 352 32.40 -1.13 8.23
N SER A 353 31.93 -0.03 8.84
CA SER A 353 30.70 0.00 9.65
C SER A 353 29.46 -0.33 8.81
N ALA A 354 29.30 0.31 7.64
CA ALA A 354 28.19 0.06 6.73
C ALA A 354 28.20 -1.36 6.18
N LYS A 355 29.32 -1.82 5.62
CA LYS A 355 29.49 -3.20 5.11
C LYS A 355 29.08 -4.24 6.17
N ARG A 356 29.53 -4.05 7.42
CA ARG A 356 29.15 -4.93 8.53
C ARG A 356 27.66 -4.90 8.83
N ARG A 357 27.03 -3.71 8.85
CA ARG A 357 25.62 -3.55 9.21
C ARG A 357 24.65 -4.00 8.11
N GLN A 358 25.05 -3.92 6.84
CA GLN A 358 24.28 -4.47 5.70
C GLN A 358 24.32 -6.00 5.63
N ARG A 359 25.30 -6.62 6.29
CA ARG A 359 25.48 -8.08 6.33
C ARG A 359 25.05 -8.72 7.64
N ASN A 360 24.98 -7.98 8.75
CA ASN A 360 24.70 -8.59 10.05
C ASN A 360 23.57 -7.88 10.78
N PHE A 361 22.63 -8.66 11.28
CA PHE A 361 21.65 -8.23 12.28
C PHE A 361 21.56 -9.26 13.41
N ARG A 362 21.96 -8.88 14.63
CA ARG A 362 21.91 -9.78 15.78
C ARG A 362 20.58 -9.61 16.51
N LEU A 363 19.78 -10.66 16.51
CA LEU A 363 18.58 -10.76 17.35
C LEU A 363 18.97 -11.19 18.76
N ASP A 364 18.36 -10.53 19.75
CA ASP A 364 18.27 -11.05 21.10
C ASP A 364 17.13 -12.09 21.13
N ARG A 365 17.50 -13.36 21.38
CA ARG A 365 16.56 -14.50 21.38
C ARG A 365 15.66 -14.53 22.61
N GLU A 366 16.00 -13.80 23.66
CA GLU A 366 15.18 -13.69 24.87
C GLU A 366 14.06 -12.65 24.74
N GLN A 367 14.11 -11.83 23.68
CA GLN A 367 13.14 -10.78 23.42
C GLN A 367 12.30 -11.06 22.17
N LEU A 368 11.14 -10.42 22.10
CA LEU A 368 10.31 -10.45 20.90
C LEU A 368 11.07 -9.87 19.70
N ILE A 369 10.92 -10.51 18.53
CA ILE A 369 11.65 -10.15 17.31
C ILE A 369 11.15 -8.82 16.73
N GLU A 370 9.82 -8.62 16.65
CA GLU A 370 9.23 -7.46 15.96
C GLU A 370 9.64 -6.09 16.57
N PRO A 371 9.66 -5.89 17.90
CA PRO A 371 10.16 -4.64 18.49
C PRO A 371 11.62 -4.31 18.13
N GLN A 372 12.49 -5.33 18.01
CA GLN A 372 13.89 -5.15 17.61
C GLN A 372 14.01 -4.67 16.16
N LEU A 373 13.00 -4.97 15.33
CA LEU A 373 12.88 -4.56 13.93
C LEU A 373 12.04 -3.30 13.72
N ALA A 374 11.48 -2.69 14.77
CA ALA A 374 10.58 -1.54 14.68
C ALA A 374 11.18 -0.32 13.95
N PHE A 375 12.51 -0.23 13.86
CA PHE A 375 13.16 0.82 13.06
C PHE A 375 12.82 0.70 11.57
N LEU A 376 12.53 -0.50 11.04
CA LEU A 376 12.15 -0.70 9.65
C LEU A 376 10.86 0.03 9.31
N GLU A 377 9.86 -0.03 10.20
CA GLU A 377 8.59 0.68 10.01
C GLU A 377 8.78 2.19 10.13
N LYS A 378 9.50 2.65 11.16
CA LYS A 378 9.81 4.08 11.39
C LYS A 378 10.53 4.71 10.21
N GLU A 379 11.44 3.97 9.58
CA GLU A 379 12.23 4.40 8.42
C GLU A 379 11.59 3.96 7.08
N SER A 380 10.32 3.53 7.05
CA SER A 380 9.66 3.15 5.80
C SER A 380 8.89 4.33 5.19
N TYR A 381 8.95 4.48 3.87
CA TYR A 381 8.16 5.47 3.11
C TYR A 381 7.85 4.95 1.70
N PHE A 382 6.75 5.41 1.08
CA PHE A 382 6.32 4.90 -0.23
C PHE A 382 7.20 5.35 -1.41
N ASN A 383 7.79 6.55 -1.33
CA ASN A 383 8.58 7.16 -2.39
C ASN A 383 10.09 6.88 -2.30
N LEU A 384 10.53 6.09 -1.30
CA LEU A 384 11.91 5.67 -1.20
C LEU A 384 12.19 4.50 -2.15
N PRO A 385 13.45 4.32 -2.62
CA PRO A 385 13.84 3.10 -3.31
C PRO A 385 13.50 1.86 -2.48
N LEU A 386 13.17 0.77 -3.15
CA LEU A 386 12.89 -0.50 -2.47
C LEU A 386 14.16 -0.97 -1.73
N HIS A 387 13.99 -1.41 -0.49
CA HIS A 387 15.06 -2.08 0.25
C HIS A 387 14.66 -3.53 0.47
N ILE A 388 15.36 -4.45 -0.19
CA ILE A 388 15.12 -5.89 -0.13
C ILE A 388 16.22 -6.53 0.71
N PHE A 389 15.85 -7.35 1.69
CA PHE A 389 16.79 -7.98 2.61
C PHE A 389 16.32 -9.36 3.12
N GLY A 390 17.28 -10.21 3.50
CA GLY A 390 17.11 -11.56 4.04
C GLY A 390 17.50 -11.61 5.52
N HIS A 391 18.27 -12.64 5.93
CA HIS A 391 18.87 -12.86 7.26
C HIS A 391 17.90 -13.11 8.43
N VAL A 392 16.71 -12.51 8.39
CA VAL A 392 15.68 -12.70 9.41
C VAL A 392 14.53 -13.51 8.82
N ALA A 393 14.60 -14.82 9.04
CA ALA A 393 13.57 -15.76 8.63
C ALA A 393 12.22 -15.48 9.32
N CYS A 394 11.15 -15.53 8.53
CA CYS A 394 9.77 -15.38 9.00
C CYS A 394 8.83 -16.32 8.25
N GLU A 395 7.62 -16.55 8.79
CA GLU A 395 6.64 -17.48 8.19
C GLU A 395 6.28 -17.11 6.74
N ALA A 396 6.14 -15.81 6.47
CA ALA A 396 5.89 -15.28 5.14
C ALA A 396 6.58 -13.93 4.96
N PRO A 397 7.07 -13.62 3.74
CA PRO A 397 7.71 -12.33 3.45
C PRO A 397 6.77 -11.17 3.76
N PHE A 398 7.26 -10.18 4.51
CA PHE A 398 6.48 -9.01 4.90
C PHE A 398 6.87 -7.77 4.10
N ARG A 399 5.94 -6.81 4.04
CA ARG A 399 6.09 -5.55 3.31
C ARG A 399 5.75 -4.37 4.22
N LEU A 400 6.72 -3.47 4.41
CA LEU A 400 6.53 -2.18 5.09
C LEU A 400 6.87 -1.05 4.11
N LYS A 401 5.87 -0.52 3.41
CA LYS A 401 6.01 0.54 2.36
C LYS A 401 7.09 0.22 1.31
N ASN A 402 8.33 0.69 1.44
CA ASN A 402 9.48 0.36 0.57
C ASN A 402 10.37 -0.79 1.06
N LYS A 403 10.21 -1.26 2.30
CA LYS A 403 10.97 -2.39 2.86
C LYS A 403 10.34 -3.73 2.47
N ARG A 404 11.16 -4.71 2.10
CA ARG A 404 10.73 -6.08 1.74
C ARG A 404 11.66 -7.09 2.41
N SER A 405 11.12 -8.00 3.22
CA SER A 405 11.87 -9.20 3.61
C SER A 405 11.75 -10.25 2.51
N VAL A 406 12.76 -11.12 2.38
CA VAL A 406 12.74 -12.25 1.43
C VAL A 406 13.02 -13.61 2.09
N ASP A 407 13.58 -13.63 3.30
CA ASP A 407 13.95 -14.88 3.96
C ASP A 407 12.76 -15.54 4.68
N THR A 408 12.57 -16.83 4.42
CA THR A 408 11.55 -17.69 5.04
C THR A 408 12.12 -19.02 5.55
N GLY A 409 13.43 -19.09 5.80
CA GLY A 409 14.06 -20.22 6.48
C GLY A 409 14.03 -21.54 5.71
N ALA A 410 14.54 -21.54 4.47
CA ALA A 410 14.61 -22.73 3.62
C ALA A 410 15.32 -23.92 4.30
N ALA A 411 16.42 -23.65 5.02
CA ALA A 411 17.19 -24.66 5.76
C ALA A 411 16.43 -25.31 6.92
N SER A 412 15.45 -24.60 7.49
CA SER A 412 14.60 -25.13 8.56
C SER A 412 13.38 -25.90 8.03
N GLY A 413 13.40 -26.31 6.75
CA GLY A 413 12.32 -27.09 6.12
C GLY A 413 11.12 -26.27 5.67
N ASN A 414 11.22 -24.93 5.62
CA ASN A 414 10.14 -24.05 5.19
C ASN A 414 10.19 -23.84 3.65
N ARG A 415 10.21 -22.59 3.19
CA ARG A 415 10.23 -22.23 1.76
C ARG A 415 11.51 -21.49 1.43
N LEU A 416 11.96 -21.58 0.18
CA LEU A 416 12.86 -20.60 -0.41
C LEU A 416 12.01 -19.59 -1.19
N THR A 417 12.19 -18.29 -0.95
CA THR A 417 11.44 -17.26 -1.68
C THR A 417 12.33 -16.34 -2.49
N ALA A 418 11.70 -15.71 -3.49
CA ALA A 418 12.33 -14.70 -4.30
C ALA A 418 11.37 -13.54 -4.61
N ILE A 419 11.91 -12.34 -4.68
CA ILE A 419 11.22 -11.12 -5.06
C ILE A 419 11.71 -10.65 -6.43
N LYS A 420 10.82 -10.70 -7.42
CA LYS A 420 11.05 -10.12 -8.74
C LYS A 420 10.64 -8.64 -8.74
N VAL A 421 11.58 -7.76 -9.09
CA VAL A 421 11.37 -6.32 -9.13
C VAL A 421 10.92 -5.90 -10.53
N LEU A 422 9.68 -5.47 -10.67
CA LEU A 422 9.07 -4.98 -11.91
C LEU A 422 8.97 -3.45 -11.87
N PRO A 423 8.71 -2.76 -13.00
CA PRO A 423 8.73 -1.30 -13.06
C PRO A 423 7.87 -0.60 -11.99
N TYR A 424 6.66 -1.11 -11.74
CA TYR A 424 5.68 -0.48 -10.83
C TYR A 424 5.29 -1.35 -9.63
N LYS A 425 5.83 -2.56 -9.51
CA LYS A 425 5.44 -3.52 -8.47
C LYS A 425 6.51 -4.58 -8.20
N THR A 426 6.31 -5.36 -7.15
CA THR A 426 7.11 -6.56 -6.87
C THR A 426 6.24 -7.80 -6.98
N MET A 427 6.77 -8.89 -7.53
CA MET A 427 6.14 -10.21 -7.52
C MET A 427 6.91 -11.16 -6.60
N LEU A 428 6.18 -12.01 -5.88
CA LEU A 428 6.74 -13.00 -4.97
C LEU A 428 6.67 -14.40 -5.60
N TYR A 429 7.78 -15.11 -5.57
CA TYR A 429 7.90 -16.51 -5.96
C TYR A 429 8.40 -17.32 -4.77
N SER A 430 8.01 -18.58 -4.67
CA SER A 430 8.55 -19.47 -3.64
C SER A 430 8.40 -20.93 -4.02
N VAL A 431 9.29 -21.77 -3.49
CA VAL A 431 9.25 -23.23 -3.59
C VAL A 431 9.41 -23.81 -2.19
N SER A 432 8.65 -24.85 -1.86
CA SER A 432 8.78 -25.55 -0.57
C SER A 432 10.04 -26.39 -0.56
N THR A 433 10.75 -26.45 0.56
CA THR A 433 11.88 -27.37 0.73
C THR A 433 11.36 -28.80 0.90
N ALA A 434 11.98 -29.77 0.24
CA ALA A 434 11.62 -31.19 0.34
C ALA A 434 12.19 -31.80 1.63
N VAL A 435 11.61 -31.45 2.77
CA VAL A 435 11.81 -32.14 4.05
C VAL A 435 10.45 -32.69 4.48
N GLY A 436 10.40 -33.96 4.91
CA GLY A 436 9.15 -34.69 5.15
C GLY A 436 8.10 -33.93 5.96
N GLU A 437 6.83 -34.10 5.61
CA GLU A 437 5.68 -33.49 6.29
C GLU A 437 5.79 -33.68 7.81
N GLY A 438 5.94 -32.56 8.54
CA GLY A 438 5.99 -32.53 10.02
C GLY A 438 7.31 -32.11 10.68
N ALA A 439 8.39 -31.84 9.92
CA ALA A 439 9.71 -31.49 10.48
C ALA A 439 10.11 -30.01 10.40
N ALA A 440 9.27 -29.13 9.84
CA ALA A 440 9.61 -27.71 9.64
C ALA A 440 9.58 -26.90 10.95
N GLU A 441 10.61 -26.08 11.18
CA GLU A 441 10.63 -25.15 12.33
C GLU A 441 9.53 -24.10 12.17
N LYS A 442 8.72 -23.92 13.23
CA LYS A 442 7.66 -22.91 13.22
C LYS A 442 8.25 -21.51 13.34
N LEU A 443 8.32 -20.79 12.23
CA LEU A 443 8.78 -19.40 12.18
C LEU A 443 7.68 -18.43 12.62
N PRO A 444 8.05 -17.28 13.20
CA PRO A 444 7.09 -16.25 13.59
C PRO A 444 6.50 -15.53 12.38
N GLN A 445 5.22 -15.15 12.50
CA GLN A 445 4.62 -14.17 11.61
C GLN A 445 5.02 -12.77 12.06
N LEU A 446 5.77 -12.02 11.25
CA LEU A 446 6.25 -10.68 11.58
C LEU A 446 5.47 -9.61 10.81
N PHE A 447 5.16 -8.49 11.48
CA PHE A 447 4.47 -7.33 10.90
C PHE A 447 3.17 -7.71 10.17
N SER A 448 2.50 -8.73 10.67
CA SER A 448 1.16 -9.07 10.19
C SER A 448 0.26 -7.87 10.49
N LYS A 449 -0.54 -7.45 9.51
CA LYS A 449 -1.62 -6.51 9.82
C LYS A 449 -2.47 -7.17 10.90
N PRO A 450 -2.75 -6.53 12.05
CA PRO A 450 -3.58 -7.14 13.07
C PRO A 450 -4.89 -7.56 12.39
N LYS A 451 -5.22 -8.84 12.49
CA LYS A 451 -6.42 -9.39 11.84
C LYS A 451 -7.71 -8.77 12.40
N LYS A 452 -7.65 -8.15 13.59
CA LYS A 452 -8.75 -7.42 14.23
C LYS A 452 -8.19 -6.13 14.88
N PRO A 453 -8.72 -4.92 14.57
CA PRO A 453 -8.33 -3.70 15.28
C PRO A 453 -8.72 -3.82 16.77
N SER A 454 -7.79 -3.56 17.69
CA SER A 454 -8.14 -3.45 19.11
C SER A 454 -9.06 -2.25 19.30
N TRP A 455 -10.18 -2.44 20.01
CA TRP A 455 -11.18 -1.39 20.20
C TRP A 455 -10.62 -0.17 20.94
N HIS A 456 -9.60 -0.35 21.79
CA HIS A 456 -8.88 0.74 22.46
C HIS A 456 -8.11 1.67 21.50
N SER A 457 -7.79 1.19 20.29
CA SER A 457 -7.10 1.99 19.27
C SER A 457 -8.05 2.88 18.45
N LEU A 458 -9.36 2.70 18.59
CA LEU A 458 -10.34 3.49 17.85
C LEU A 458 -10.51 4.89 18.45
N PRO A 459 -10.88 5.91 17.63
CA PRO A 459 -11.32 7.21 18.10
C PRO A 459 -12.43 7.16 19.16
N GLU A 460 -12.48 8.16 20.04
CA GLU A 460 -13.37 8.17 21.22
C GLU A 460 -14.87 8.08 20.86
N ASP A 461 -15.31 8.71 19.77
CA ASP A 461 -16.68 8.64 19.27
C ASP A 461 -17.08 7.20 18.90
N LYS A 462 -16.16 6.43 18.31
CA LYS A 462 -16.39 5.03 17.98
C LYS A 462 -16.40 4.17 19.23
N GLN A 463 -15.48 4.39 20.16
CA GLN A 463 -15.49 3.69 21.46
C GLN A 463 -16.82 3.90 22.20
N ARG A 464 -17.35 5.13 22.20
CA ARG A 464 -18.67 5.43 22.78
C ARG A 464 -19.79 4.65 22.11
N ARG A 465 -19.76 4.52 20.77
CA ARG A 465 -20.71 3.69 20.02
C ARG A 465 -20.60 2.20 20.40
N LEU A 466 -19.39 1.68 20.57
CA LEU A 466 -19.19 0.28 21.00
C LEU A 466 -19.74 0.04 22.41
N ARG A 467 -19.44 0.94 23.36
CA ARG A 467 -20.02 0.90 24.71
C ARG A 467 -21.54 0.96 24.71
N TYR A 468 -22.11 1.78 23.84
CA TYR A 468 -23.57 1.83 23.64
C TYR A 468 -24.13 0.48 23.18
N MET A 469 -23.49 -0.18 22.21
CA MET A 469 -23.92 -1.50 21.72
C MET A 469 -23.84 -2.57 22.82
N ALA A 470 -22.74 -2.59 23.59
CA ALA A 470 -22.58 -3.49 24.73
C ALA A 470 -23.68 -3.28 25.78
N LYS A 471 -23.94 -2.02 26.15
CA LYS A 471 -24.99 -1.66 27.12
C LYS A 471 -26.38 -2.12 26.67
N ASN A 472 -26.65 -2.09 25.37
CA ASN A 472 -27.95 -2.48 24.80
C ASN A 472 -27.97 -3.92 24.28
N GLN A 473 -26.99 -4.75 24.64
CA GLN A 473 -26.97 -6.20 24.38
C GLN A 473 -27.09 -6.54 22.89
N VAL A 474 -26.39 -5.79 22.03
CA VAL A 474 -26.41 -6.00 20.57
C VAL A 474 -25.64 -7.27 20.20
N GLN A 475 -26.34 -8.32 19.76
CA GLN A 475 -25.78 -9.62 19.35
C GLN A 475 -25.54 -9.75 17.83
N TYR A 476 -26.06 -8.83 17.03
CA TYR A 476 -25.93 -8.89 15.57
C TYR A 476 -25.92 -7.50 14.97
N LEU A 477 -25.16 -7.33 13.88
CA LEU A 477 -25.17 -6.15 13.04
C LEU A 477 -25.32 -6.58 11.59
N SER A 478 -26.36 -6.07 10.92
CA SER A 478 -26.63 -6.42 9.54
C SER A 478 -25.54 -5.93 8.58
N GLY A 479 -24.90 -6.84 7.85
CA GLY A 479 -23.91 -6.51 6.83
C GLY A 479 -24.49 -5.88 5.56
N THR A 480 -23.63 -5.26 4.76
CA THR A 480 -23.92 -4.75 3.41
C THR A 480 -24.24 -5.90 2.46
N MET A 481 -25.09 -5.63 1.48
CA MET A 481 -25.43 -6.55 0.39
C MET A 481 -24.85 -6.05 -0.93
N SER A 482 -24.12 -6.92 -1.64
CA SER A 482 -23.64 -6.63 -2.99
C SER A 482 -24.77 -6.80 -4.01
N PRO A 483 -24.83 -5.95 -5.06
CA PRO A 483 -25.69 -6.22 -6.21
C PRO A 483 -25.06 -7.30 -7.09
N SER A 484 -25.85 -7.85 -8.01
CA SER A 484 -25.33 -8.66 -9.12
C SER A 484 -24.48 -7.82 -10.08
N ALA A 485 -23.67 -8.52 -10.88
CA ALA A 485 -22.85 -7.88 -11.90
C ALA A 485 -23.74 -7.32 -13.02
N ALA A 486 -23.23 -6.30 -13.70
CA ALA A 486 -23.83 -5.84 -14.94
C ALA A 486 -23.59 -6.87 -16.06
N ASP A 487 -24.50 -6.91 -17.03
CA ASP A 487 -24.36 -7.67 -18.26
C ASP A 487 -24.42 -6.71 -19.47
N PRO A 488 -23.27 -6.42 -20.10
CA PRO A 488 -23.23 -5.61 -21.31
C PRO A 488 -23.91 -6.24 -22.51
N GLU A 489 -23.96 -7.57 -22.60
CA GLU A 489 -24.56 -8.28 -23.73
C GLU A 489 -26.09 -8.26 -23.64
N ALA A 490 -26.63 -8.44 -22.43
CA ALA A 490 -28.07 -8.34 -22.15
C ALA A 490 -28.56 -6.89 -21.92
N ASN A 491 -27.65 -5.90 -21.91
CA ASN A 491 -27.95 -4.50 -21.58
C ASN A 491 -28.63 -4.35 -20.19
N GLU A 492 -28.07 -5.01 -19.18
CA GLU A 492 -28.58 -5.03 -17.81
C GLU A 492 -27.57 -4.44 -16.83
N LEU A 493 -27.98 -3.42 -16.07
CA LEU A 493 -27.14 -2.83 -15.02
C LEU A 493 -27.04 -3.74 -13.78
N GLU A 494 -28.06 -4.54 -13.52
CA GLU A 494 -28.08 -5.61 -12.52
C GLU A 494 -28.72 -6.83 -13.16
N SER A 495 -27.89 -7.78 -13.56
CA SER A 495 -28.38 -8.96 -14.26
C SER A 495 -28.77 -10.06 -13.29
N LEU A 496 -29.99 -10.59 -13.45
CA LEU A 496 -30.44 -11.74 -12.68
C LEU A 496 -29.59 -12.97 -13.03
N GLU A 497 -29.32 -13.18 -14.31
CA GLU A 497 -28.51 -14.29 -14.80
C GLU A 497 -27.10 -14.27 -14.22
N LYS A 498 -26.40 -13.11 -14.25
CA LYS A 498 -25.07 -13.00 -13.63
C LYS A 498 -25.11 -13.23 -12.13
N GLY A 499 -26.21 -12.86 -11.45
CA GLY A 499 -26.41 -13.15 -10.04
C GLY A 499 -26.51 -14.64 -9.75
N LEU A 500 -27.30 -15.38 -10.52
CA LEU A 500 -27.43 -16.85 -10.41
C LEU A 500 -26.11 -17.54 -10.77
N ASN A 501 -25.46 -17.12 -11.85
CA ASN A 501 -24.18 -17.67 -12.30
C ASN A 501 -23.08 -17.46 -11.25
N TYR A 502 -23.07 -16.34 -10.52
CA TYR A 502 -22.12 -16.17 -9.41
C TYR A 502 -22.21 -17.31 -8.39
N PHE A 503 -23.42 -17.68 -7.97
CA PHE A 503 -23.60 -18.79 -7.01
C PHE A 503 -23.21 -20.13 -7.63
N LYS A 504 -23.66 -20.40 -8.86
CA LYS A 504 -23.31 -21.60 -9.62
C LYS A 504 -21.81 -21.79 -9.78
N ASP A 505 -21.10 -20.75 -10.22
CA ASP A 505 -19.65 -20.74 -10.43
C ASP A 505 -18.85 -20.92 -9.14
N ASN A 506 -19.48 -20.64 -7.98
CA ASN A 506 -18.90 -20.86 -6.66
C ASN A 506 -19.39 -22.16 -5.99
N GLY A 507 -19.99 -23.08 -6.76
CA GLY A 507 -20.36 -24.42 -6.31
C GLY A 507 -21.64 -24.49 -5.48
N VAL A 508 -22.51 -23.48 -5.55
CA VAL A 508 -23.85 -23.53 -4.94
C VAL A 508 -24.83 -24.11 -5.96
N GLU A 509 -25.48 -25.22 -5.58
CA GLU A 509 -26.47 -25.89 -6.44
C GLU A 509 -27.88 -25.31 -6.28
N HIS A 510 -28.25 -24.90 -5.06
CA HIS A 510 -29.60 -24.43 -4.75
C HIS A 510 -29.58 -23.02 -4.13
N VAL A 511 -30.45 -22.14 -4.63
CA VAL A 511 -30.62 -20.79 -4.12
C VAL A 511 -32.10 -20.50 -3.81
N VAL A 512 -32.32 -19.54 -2.93
CA VAL A 512 -33.65 -19.02 -2.58
C VAL A 512 -33.71 -17.57 -3.04
N LEU A 513 -34.70 -17.24 -3.87
CA LEU A 513 -35.03 -15.89 -4.25
C LEU A 513 -36.15 -15.39 -3.33
N GLN A 514 -35.85 -14.38 -2.53
CA GLN A 514 -36.80 -13.72 -1.64
C GLN A 514 -37.11 -12.31 -2.16
N PRO A 515 -38.30 -11.77 -1.89
CA PRO A 515 -38.60 -10.39 -2.24
C PRO A 515 -37.66 -9.43 -1.51
N LYS A 516 -37.22 -8.39 -2.22
CA LYS A 516 -36.48 -7.29 -1.61
C LYS A 516 -37.47 -6.20 -1.19
N TYR A 517 -37.77 -6.16 0.10
CA TYR A 517 -38.64 -5.14 0.68
C TYR A 517 -37.98 -3.77 0.68
N MET A 518 -38.78 -2.73 0.44
CA MET A 518 -38.33 -1.34 0.42
C MET A 518 -38.65 -0.64 1.74
N GLY A 519 -37.77 -0.80 2.73
CA GLY A 519 -37.98 -0.27 4.07
C GLY A 519 -36.68 0.14 4.76
N SER A 520 -36.56 -0.19 6.04
CA SER A 520 -35.33 -0.02 6.81
C SER A 520 -34.99 -1.26 7.60
N ARG A 521 -33.88 -1.91 7.24
CA ARG A 521 -33.39 -3.10 7.95
C ARG A 521 -33.15 -2.83 9.43
N CYS A 522 -33.80 -3.63 10.28
CA CYS A 522 -33.59 -3.65 11.71
C CYS A 522 -33.72 -5.08 12.25
N ASN A 523 -33.10 -5.33 13.41
CA ASN A 523 -33.19 -6.60 14.11
C ASN A 523 -34.14 -6.47 15.28
N ILE A 524 -35.14 -7.35 15.39
CA ILE A 524 -36.10 -7.37 16.50
C ILE A 524 -35.73 -8.49 17.47
N TYR A 525 -35.59 -8.14 18.75
CA TYR A 525 -35.54 -9.07 19.87
C TYR A 525 -36.96 -9.24 20.38
N LEU A 526 -37.65 -10.27 19.89
CA LEU A 526 -39.05 -10.54 20.22
C LEU A 526 -39.13 -11.40 21.48
N SER A 527 -39.57 -10.82 22.60
CA SER A 527 -39.81 -11.53 23.86
C SER A 527 -41.29 -11.83 24.05
N THR A 528 -41.62 -12.89 24.81
CA THR A 528 -43.01 -13.17 25.22
C THR A 528 -43.60 -12.04 26.08
N ALA A 529 -42.74 -11.33 26.80
CA ALA A 529 -43.10 -10.11 27.52
C ALA A 529 -42.83 -8.89 26.61
N ILE A 530 -43.90 -8.21 26.19
CA ILE A 530 -43.82 -7.15 25.17
C ILE A 530 -42.94 -5.96 25.59
N ASP A 531 -42.84 -5.67 26.88
CA ASP A 531 -42.00 -4.63 27.47
C ASP A 531 -40.50 -4.95 27.41
N GLN A 532 -40.16 -6.20 27.13
CA GLN A 532 -38.78 -6.65 26.90
C GLN A 532 -38.42 -6.69 25.41
N CYS A 533 -39.37 -6.44 24.52
CA CYS A 533 -39.10 -6.35 23.09
C CYS A 533 -38.35 -5.06 22.76
N PHE A 534 -37.36 -5.16 21.87
CA PHE A 534 -36.69 -3.99 21.32
C PHE A 534 -36.16 -4.24 19.91
N ALA A 535 -35.87 -3.16 19.18
CA ALA A 535 -35.31 -3.23 17.84
C ALA A 535 -33.98 -2.47 17.73
N ILE A 536 -33.04 -3.04 16.98
CA ILE A 536 -31.72 -2.48 16.70
C ILE A 536 -31.60 -2.19 15.20
N THR A 537 -31.22 -0.96 14.85
CA THR A 537 -30.92 -0.57 13.46
C THR A 537 -29.67 -1.29 12.94
N ARG A 538 -29.48 -1.34 11.61
CA ARG A 538 -28.24 -1.83 10.96
C ARG A 538 -26.94 -1.28 11.58
N ASN A 539 -27.00 -0.06 12.11
CA ASN A 539 -25.86 0.63 12.71
C ASN A 539 -25.69 0.39 14.23
N GLY A 540 -26.46 -0.50 14.85
CA GLY A 540 -26.34 -0.86 16.26
C GLY A 540 -26.95 0.15 17.24
N TYR A 541 -27.94 0.94 16.77
CA TYR A 541 -28.70 1.85 17.63
C TYR A 541 -30.11 1.34 17.88
N LEU A 542 -30.65 1.55 19.09
CA LEU A 542 -32.06 1.27 19.39
C LEU A 542 -32.99 2.14 18.53
N VAL A 543 -34.07 1.54 18.05
CA VAL A 543 -35.17 2.26 17.40
C VAL A 543 -36.06 2.88 18.49
N GLN A 544 -35.78 4.12 18.88
CA GLN A 544 -36.49 4.80 19.98
C GLN A 544 -37.54 5.83 19.50
N ARG A 545 -37.45 6.28 18.25
CA ARG A 545 -38.31 7.38 17.74
C ARG A 545 -39.65 6.90 17.19
N LEU A 546 -39.89 5.59 17.18
CA LEU A 546 -41.10 4.97 16.66
C LEU A 546 -41.72 4.11 17.76
N ASP A 547 -43.04 4.12 17.85
CA ASP A 547 -43.76 3.15 18.67
C ASP A 547 -43.86 1.83 17.91
N LEU A 548 -43.07 0.85 18.35
CA LEU A 548 -43.02 -0.49 17.75
C LEU A 548 -43.92 -1.49 18.48
N VAL A 549 -44.67 -1.08 19.52
CA VAL A 549 -45.58 -1.97 20.25
C VAL A 549 -46.58 -2.65 19.31
N PRO A 550 -47.23 -1.97 18.34
CA PRO A 550 -48.14 -2.64 17.40
C PRO A 550 -47.45 -3.71 16.55
N VAL A 551 -46.20 -3.46 16.14
CA VAL A 551 -45.37 -4.43 15.39
C VAL A 551 -45.07 -5.66 16.23
N TYR A 552 -44.69 -5.46 17.51
CA TYR A 552 -44.44 -6.57 18.42
C TYR A 552 -45.70 -7.39 18.69
N GLN A 553 -46.86 -6.75 18.84
CA GLN A 553 -48.15 -7.43 19.01
C GLN A 553 -48.46 -8.31 17.79
N GLN A 554 -48.30 -7.80 16.57
CA GLN A 554 -48.51 -8.58 15.35
C GLN A 554 -47.57 -9.79 15.27
N LEU A 555 -46.29 -9.63 15.60
CA LEU A 555 -45.35 -10.74 15.63
C LEU A 555 -45.70 -11.76 16.72
N LEU A 556 -46.14 -11.31 17.90
CA LEU A 556 -46.56 -12.21 18.99
C LEU A 556 -47.85 -12.96 18.64
N LEU A 557 -48.77 -12.38 17.88
CA LEU A 557 -49.92 -13.13 17.38
C LEU A 557 -49.50 -14.35 16.54
N LYS A 558 -48.37 -14.26 15.82
CA LYS A 558 -47.82 -15.35 15.02
C LYS A 558 -46.98 -16.34 15.85
N PHE A 559 -46.08 -15.83 16.70
CA PHE A 559 -45.03 -16.66 17.30
C PHE A 559 -45.25 -17.01 18.78
N ASN A 560 -46.15 -16.35 19.52
CA ASN A 560 -46.23 -16.50 20.98
C ASN A 560 -46.57 -17.93 21.42
N SER A 561 -47.51 -18.61 20.76
CA SER A 561 -47.84 -20.00 21.08
C SER A 561 -46.63 -20.93 20.87
N TYR A 562 -45.95 -20.79 19.73
CA TYR A 562 -44.72 -21.55 19.44
C TYR A 562 -43.63 -21.29 20.48
N MET A 563 -43.45 -20.03 20.89
CA MET A 563 -42.46 -19.65 21.90
C MET A 563 -42.77 -20.29 23.26
N ILE A 564 -44.03 -20.24 23.70
CA ILE A 564 -44.47 -20.83 24.97
C ILE A 564 -44.29 -22.35 24.96
N GLU A 565 -44.76 -23.02 23.90
CA GLU A 565 -44.68 -24.49 23.77
C GLU A 565 -43.23 -25.01 23.78
N ASN A 566 -42.30 -24.23 23.22
CA ASN A 566 -40.89 -24.61 23.11
C ASN A 566 -39.98 -23.99 24.19
N ASN A 567 -40.56 -23.36 25.23
CA ASN A 567 -39.82 -22.70 26.31
C ASN A 567 -38.83 -21.63 25.80
N ILE A 568 -39.22 -20.87 24.77
CA ILE A 568 -38.43 -19.80 24.16
C ILE A 568 -38.76 -18.49 24.87
N ALA A 569 -37.74 -17.83 25.40
CA ALA A 569 -37.84 -16.49 25.98
C ALA A 569 -37.75 -15.39 24.92
N THR A 570 -36.87 -15.52 23.93
CA THR A 570 -36.67 -14.50 22.90
C THR A 570 -36.31 -15.09 21.55
N LEU A 571 -36.93 -14.58 20.48
CA LEU A 571 -36.52 -14.80 19.10
C LEU A 571 -35.78 -13.56 18.59
N LEU A 572 -34.55 -13.72 18.10
CA LEU A 572 -33.80 -12.67 17.42
C LEU A 572 -34.04 -12.75 15.92
N LEU A 573 -34.80 -11.79 15.40
CA LEU A 573 -35.25 -11.73 14.00
C LEU A 573 -34.46 -10.68 13.21
N ASP A 574 -34.07 -11.00 11.99
CA ASP A 574 -33.60 -10.03 10.99
C ASP A 574 -34.70 -9.78 9.96
N GLY A 575 -34.95 -8.52 9.65
CA GLY A 575 -36.10 -8.14 8.85
C GLY A 575 -36.06 -6.68 8.40
N GLU A 576 -37.08 -6.32 7.63
CA GLU A 576 -37.27 -4.97 7.12
C GLU A 576 -38.45 -4.29 7.85
N LEU A 577 -38.21 -3.12 8.45
CA LEU A 577 -39.28 -2.27 8.97
C LEU A 577 -39.87 -1.43 7.83
N MET A 578 -41.18 -1.51 7.67
CA MET A 578 -41.94 -0.86 6.62
C MET A 578 -42.94 0.14 7.22
N PRO A 579 -43.33 1.21 6.49
CA PRO A 579 -42.79 1.64 5.19
C PRO A 579 -41.43 2.34 5.31
N TRP A 580 -40.74 2.59 4.17
CA TRP A 580 -39.46 3.31 4.15
C TRP A 580 -39.54 4.70 4.80
N SER A 581 -40.69 5.38 4.69
CA SER A 581 -40.94 6.68 5.33
C SER A 581 -40.80 6.65 6.85
N ALA A 582 -41.01 5.50 7.51
CA ALA A 582 -40.91 5.35 8.97
C ALA A 582 -39.58 5.84 9.55
N LEU A 583 -38.46 5.51 8.89
CA LEU A 583 -37.12 5.97 9.27
C LEU A 583 -36.48 6.89 8.21
N GLY A 584 -37.03 6.90 6.99
CA GLY A 584 -36.49 7.61 5.82
C GLY A 584 -37.20 8.91 5.44
N LYS A 585 -38.29 9.32 6.12
CA LYS A 585 -39.10 10.50 5.74
C LYS A 585 -38.27 11.75 5.42
N GLY A 586 -37.35 12.11 6.33
CA GLY A 586 -36.51 13.30 6.14
C GLY A 586 -35.54 13.21 4.95
N LEU A 587 -35.16 12.01 4.52
CA LEU A 587 -34.35 11.80 3.32
C LEU A 587 -35.20 11.97 2.05
N ILE A 588 -36.42 11.41 2.05
CA ILE A 588 -37.37 11.51 0.93
C ILE A 588 -37.71 12.97 0.66
N GLU A 589 -38.09 13.72 1.70
CA GLU A 589 -38.50 15.12 1.58
C GLU A 589 -37.36 16.07 1.18
N LYS A 590 -36.11 15.74 1.52
CA LYS A 590 -34.96 16.62 1.28
C LYS A 590 -34.17 16.30 0.02
N GLU A 591 -34.06 15.02 -0.33
CA GLU A 591 -33.19 14.58 -1.42
C GLU A 591 -33.98 14.10 -2.64
N TYR A 592 -35.16 13.49 -2.48
CA TYR A 592 -35.89 12.88 -3.60
C TYR A 592 -36.96 13.81 -4.19
N GLN A 593 -37.84 14.35 -3.36
CA GLN A 593 -38.93 15.23 -3.81
C GLN A 593 -38.43 16.53 -4.46
N PRO A 594 -37.40 17.23 -3.93
CA PRO A 594 -36.92 18.46 -4.55
C PRO A 594 -36.28 18.24 -5.91
N ILE A 595 -35.62 17.08 -6.13
CA ILE A 595 -35.06 16.70 -7.43
C ILE A 595 -36.19 16.56 -8.46
N ALA A 596 -37.26 15.82 -8.13
CA ALA A 596 -38.41 15.65 -9.01
C ALA A 596 -39.04 16.99 -9.40
N LEU A 597 -39.25 17.88 -8.42
CA LEU A 597 -39.83 19.20 -8.65
C LEU A 597 -38.92 20.10 -9.49
N GLY A 598 -37.61 20.07 -9.25
CA GLY A 598 -36.63 20.85 -10.03
C GLY A 598 -36.65 20.47 -11.51
N ILE A 599 -36.57 19.16 -11.79
CA ILE A 599 -36.60 18.62 -13.16
C ILE A 599 -37.94 18.93 -13.82
N GLU A 600 -39.05 18.79 -13.11
CA GLU A 600 -40.38 19.13 -13.64
C GLU A 600 -40.45 20.60 -14.10
N LYS A 601 -39.96 21.54 -13.30
CA LYS A 601 -39.94 22.96 -13.64
C LYS A 601 -39.01 23.25 -14.81
N GLU A 602 -37.87 22.59 -14.88
CA GLU A 602 -36.93 22.70 -16.00
C GLU A 602 -37.54 22.19 -17.30
N LEU A 603 -38.13 20.99 -17.30
CA LEU A 603 -38.76 20.41 -18.48
C LEU A 603 -39.94 21.24 -18.98
N ALA A 604 -40.78 21.73 -18.06
CA ALA A 604 -41.87 22.64 -18.40
C ALA A 604 -41.32 23.93 -19.06
N PHE A 605 -40.30 24.54 -18.47
CA PHE A 605 -39.68 25.74 -19.04
C PHE A 605 -39.09 25.50 -20.44
N LEU A 606 -38.36 24.40 -20.64
CA LEU A 606 -37.78 24.06 -21.94
C LEU A 606 -38.86 23.79 -23.00
N SER A 607 -39.92 23.08 -22.62
CA SER A 607 -41.08 22.81 -23.49
C SER A 607 -41.80 24.09 -23.88
N ASP A 608 -42.19 24.92 -22.89
CA ASP A 608 -42.98 26.14 -23.09
C ASP A 608 -42.25 27.19 -23.96
N ASN A 609 -40.92 27.18 -23.95
CA ASN A 609 -40.09 28.08 -24.74
C ASN A 609 -39.62 27.48 -26.07
N GLY A 610 -40.15 26.33 -26.49
CA GLY A 610 -39.85 25.74 -27.81
C GLY A 610 -38.41 25.29 -27.99
N PHE A 611 -37.72 24.90 -26.90
CA PHE A 611 -36.30 24.53 -26.93
C PHE A 611 -36.02 23.41 -27.92
N GLU A 612 -36.82 22.33 -27.92
CA GLU A 612 -36.59 21.17 -28.79
C GLU A 612 -36.64 21.58 -30.27
N THR A 613 -37.63 22.37 -30.68
CA THR A 613 -37.75 22.87 -32.05
C THR A 613 -36.53 23.72 -32.42
N ALA A 614 -36.15 24.68 -31.57
CA ALA A 614 -34.99 25.54 -31.82
C ALA A 614 -33.68 24.76 -31.89
N TYR A 615 -33.52 23.74 -31.05
CA TYR A 615 -32.35 22.86 -31.04
C TYR A 615 -32.26 22.03 -32.32
N GLN A 616 -33.37 21.40 -32.73
CA GLN A 616 -33.43 20.61 -33.98
C GLN A 616 -33.15 21.46 -35.22
N GLU A 617 -33.69 22.69 -35.28
CA GLU A 617 -33.37 23.63 -36.36
C GLU A 617 -31.88 23.98 -36.39
N ALA A 618 -31.25 24.15 -35.23
CA ALA A 618 -29.82 24.47 -35.14
C ALA A 618 -28.94 23.29 -35.57
N ILE A 619 -29.29 22.07 -35.17
CA ILE A 619 -28.64 20.83 -35.63
C ILE A 619 -28.82 20.65 -37.14
N TYR A 620 -30.04 20.84 -37.65
CA TYR A 620 -30.31 20.77 -39.08
C TYR A 620 -29.42 21.75 -39.86
N LYS A 621 -29.33 23.02 -39.43
CA LYS A 621 -28.43 24.03 -40.04
C LYS A 621 -26.97 23.61 -40.03
N MET A 622 -26.49 22.99 -38.95
CA MET A 622 -25.12 22.47 -38.89
C MET A 622 -24.90 21.32 -39.87
N ASN A 623 -25.85 20.38 -39.94
CA ASN A 623 -25.77 19.18 -40.79
C ASN A 623 -25.96 19.50 -42.29
N GLN A 624 -26.42 20.70 -42.65
CA GLN A 624 -26.38 21.22 -44.03
C GLN A 624 -24.99 21.72 -44.45
N THR A 625 -23.98 21.62 -43.57
CA THR A 625 -22.60 22.05 -43.85
C THR A 625 -21.61 20.90 -43.63
N ASP A 626 -20.41 21.01 -44.19
CA ASP A 626 -19.32 20.04 -43.97
C ASP A 626 -18.65 20.15 -42.58
N TYR A 627 -19.22 20.94 -41.66
CA TYR A 627 -18.58 21.27 -40.37
C TYR A 627 -18.21 20.03 -39.56
N GLN A 628 -19.06 19.00 -39.58
CA GLN A 628 -18.82 17.75 -38.85
C GLN A 628 -17.60 16.97 -39.37
N ILE A 629 -17.26 17.12 -40.66
CA ILE A 629 -16.06 16.53 -41.26
C ILE A 629 -14.87 17.43 -40.96
N ASP A 630 -15.02 18.73 -41.22
CA ASP A 630 -13.93 19.70 -41.11
C ASP A 630 -13.39 19.85 -39.69
N ARG A 631 -14.21 19.73 -38.65
CA ARG A 631 -13.79 19.79 -37.23
C ARG A 631 -12.74 18.75 -36.85
N HIS A 632 -12.61 17.66 -37.61
CA HIS A 632 -11.62 16.61 -37.37
C HIS A 632 -10.28 16.88 -38.06
N HIS A 633 -10.25 17.80 -39.02
CA HIS A 633 -9.09 18.03 -39.90
C HIS A 633 -8.58 19.47 -39.87
N LYS A 634 -9.35 20.42 -39.32
CA LYS A 634 -9.03 21.85 -39.32
C LYS A 634 -8.98 22.40 -37.91
N ASP A 635 -8.06 23.35 -37.68
CA ASP A 635 -7.99 24.06 -36.41
C ASP A 635 -9.12 25.09 -36.25
N LYS A 636 -9.29 25.60 -35.03
CA LYS A 636 -10.36 26.55 -34.69
C LYS A 636 -10.31 27.83 -35.53
N LYS A 637 -9.13 28.28 -35.96
CA LYS A 637 -8.97 29.52 -36.74
C LYS A 637 -9.43 29.28 -38.18
N ALA A 638 -9.07 28.14 -38.77
CA ALA A 638 -9.51 27.72 -40.09
C ALA A 638 -11.04 27.48 -40.13
N LEU A 639 -11.61 26.83 -39.11
CA LEU A 639 -13.06 26.64 -38.99
C LEU A 639 -13.80 27.99 -38.89
N SER A 640 -13.28 28.91 -38.07
CA SER A 640 -13.84 30.26 -37.94
C SER A 640 -13.77 31.07 -39.24
N ALA A 641 -12.76 30.84 -40.08
CA ALA A 641 -12.64 31.50 -41.38
C ALA A 641 -13.62 30.91 -42.41
N LEU A 642 -13.87 29.60 -42.36
CA LEU A 642 -14.72 28.89 -43.32
C LEU A 642 -16.22 29.07 -43.05
N TYR A 643 -16.63 29.01 -41.78
CA TYR A 643 -18.05 29.05 -41.38
C TYR A 643 -18.46 30.36 -40.70
N GLY A 644 -17.51 31.27 -40.50
CA GLY A 644 -17.70 32.48 -39.70
C GLY A 644 -17.51 32.23 -38.19
N SER A 645 -17.08 33.25 -37.47
CA SER A 645 -16.70 33.15 -36.06
C SER A 645 -17.84 32.79 -35.12
N TYR A 646 -19.06 33.27 -35.42
CA TYR A 646 -20.26 32.98 -34.63
C TYR A 646 -20.81 31.57 -34.92
N PRO A 647 -21.10 31.17 -36.19
CA PRO A 647 -21.58 29.82 -36.48
C PRO A 647 -20.57 28.73 -36.10
N ALA A 648 -19.27 28.93 -36.34
CA ALA A 648 -18.25 27.95 -35.96
C ALA A 648 -18.20 27.69 -34.45
N ARG A 649 -18.50 28.69 -33.61
CA ARG A 649 -18.60 28.53 -32.15
C ARG A 649 -19.88 27.81 -31.76
N GLN A 650 -21.01 28.17 -32.39
CA GLN A 650 -22.30 27.53 -32.13
C GLN A 650 -22.28 26.05 -32.54
N PHE A 651 -21.77 25.74 -33.73
CA PHE A 651 -21.62 24.38 -34.23
C PHE A 651 -20.65 23.56 -33.37
N ALA A 652 -19.59 24.16 -32.84
CA ALA A 652 -18.70 23.44 -31.91
C ALA A 652 -19.46 22.92 -30.68
N LEU A 653 -20.30 23.76 -30.08
CA LEU A 653 -21.13 23.40 -28.92
C LEU A 653 -22.18 22.35 -29.32
N LEU A 654 -22.91 22.57 -30.41
CA LEU A 654 -23.92 21.64 -30.90
C LEU A 654 -23.33 20.26 -31.23
N ALA A 655 -22.17 20.21 -31.85
CA ALA A 655 -21.53 18.96 -32.24
C ALA A 655 -20.91 18.20 -31.04
N GLU A 656 -20.79 18.86 -29.88
CA GLU A 656 -20.48 18.26 -28.59
C GLU A 656 -21.76 17.76 -27.90
N THR A 657 -22.82 18.59 -27.87
CA THR A 657 -24.08 18.29 -27.17
C THR A 657 -25.00 17.34 -27.91
N GLU A 658 -25.01 17.31 -29.24
CA GLU A 658 -25.84 16.43 -30.09
C GLU A 658 -25.65 14.97 -29.70
N LYS A 659 -24.41 14.59 -29.41
CA LYS A 659 -24.11 13.24 -28.97
C LYS A 659 -24.71 12.94 -27.60
N GLN A 660 -24.94 13.90 -26.72
CA GLN A 660 -25.42 13.64 -25.35
C GLN A 660 -26.88 14.04 -25.15
N GLN A 661 -27.52 14.62 -26.16
CA GLN A 661 -28.86 15.15 -26.05
C GLN A 661 -29.90 14.04 -25.87
N VAL A 662 -30.78 14.23 -24.89
CA VAL A 662 -31.98 13.41 -24.66
C VAL A 662 -33.19 14.26 -25.00
N HIS A 663 -34.13 13.74 -25.80
CA HIS A 663 -35.34 14.49 -26.18
C HIS A 663 -36.20 14.80 -24.95
N LEU A 664 -36.85 15.97 -24.94
CA LEU A 664 -37.72 16.37 -23.82
C LEU A 664 -38.83 15.33 -23.54
N LYS A 665 -39.35 14.66 -24.57
CA LYS A 665 -40.35 13.59 -24.43
C LYS A 665 -39.82 12.42 -23.59
N ASP A 666 -38.59 11.99 -23.84
CA ASP A 666 -37.97 10.87 -23.13
C ASP A 666 -37.63 11.28 -21.70
N GLN A 667 -37.08 12.49 -21.51
CA GLN A 667 -36.83 13.05 -20.17
C GLN A 667 -38.11 13.15 -19.32
N THR A 668 -39.23 13.50 -19.94
CA THR A 668 -40.54 13.54 -19.27
C THR A 668 -40.96 12.13 -18.83
N ALA A 669 -40.85 11.12 -19.70
CA ALA A 669 -41.16 9.74 -19.34
C ALA A 669 -40.27 9.19 -18.21
N TYR A 670 -38.99 9.56 -18.21
CA TYR A 670 -38.05 9.26 -17.13
C TYR A 670 -38.43 9.91 -15.80
N LEU A 671 -38.84 11.18 -15.82
CA LEU A 671 -39.32 11.89 -14.64
C LEU A 671 -40.60 11.27 -14.07
N GLU A 672 -41.56 10.90 -14.92
CA GLU A 672 -42.80 10.25 -14.48
C GLU A 672 -42.51 8.91 -13.79
N THR A 673 -41.57 8.13 -14.33
CA THR A 673 -41.11 6.90 -13.69
C THR A 673 -40.51 7.20 -12.31
N TYR A 674 -39.59 8.17 -12.22
CA TYR A 674 -38.98 8.58 -10.95
C TYR A 674 -40.02 9.01 -9.90
N LYS A 675 -40.99 9.86 -10.29
CA LYS A 675 -42.09 10.31 -9.43
C LYS A 675 -42.95 9.15 -8.93
N LYS A 676 -43.35 8.25 -9.84
CA LYS A 676 -44.13 7.05 -9.49
C LYS A 676 -43.41 6.17 -8.47
N GLN A 677 -42.09 6.01 -8.58
CA GLN A 677 -41.32 5.24 -7.60
C GLN A 677 -41.20 5.96 -6.25
N ILE A 678 -41.10 7.29 -6.22
CA ILE A 678 -41.16 8.06 -4.97
C ILE A 678 -42.52 7.86 -4.28
N GLU A 679 -43.62 7.93 -5.04
CA GLU A 679 -44.96 7.71 -4.49
C GLU A 679 -45.12 6.29 -3.96
N LEU A 680 -44.69 5.30 -4.73
CA LEU A 680 -44.80 3.88 -4.40
C LEU A 680 -44.05 3.49 -3.12
N TYR A 681 -42.88 4.09 -2.85
CA TYR A 681 -42.05 3.70 -1.72
C TYR A 681 -42.01 4.73 -0.59
N GLY A 682 -42.36 5.98 -0.89
CA GLY A 682 -42.34 7.09 0.05
C GLY A 682 -43.65 7.33 0.78
N TYR A 683 -44.72 6.57 0.49
CA TYR A 683 -46.01 6.72 1.16
C TYR A 683 -45.92 6.45 2.66
N GLU A 684 -46.78 7.12 3.42
CA GLU A 684 -46.99 6.84 4.84
C GLU A 684 -48.06 5.76 4.99
N SER A 685 -47.78 4.77 5.82
CA SER A 685 -48.69 3.68 6.17
C SER A 685 -48.37 3.14 7.56
N GLU A 686 -49.23 2.26 8.06
CA GLU A 686 -49.01 1.61 9.35
C GLU A 686 -47.69 0.83 9.38
N LEU A 687 -47.02 0.89 10.53
CA LEU A 687 -45.75 0.19 10.71
C LEU A 687 -45.98 -1.32 10.64
N THR A 688 -45.24 -1.98 9.75
CA THR A 688 -45.22 -3.43 9.62
C THR A 688 -43.78 -3.91 9.58
N TYR A 689 -43.55 -5.18 9.93
CA TYR A 689 -42.23 -5.79 9.90
C TYR A 689 -42.25 -7.06 9.07
N LYS A 690 -41.29 -7.16 8.15
CA LYS A 690 -41.12 -8.31 7.25
C LYS A 690 -39.87 -9.10 7.66
N PRO A 691 -39.99 -10.09 8.56
CA PRO A 691 -38.87 -10.94 8.97
C PRO A 691 -38.46 -11.85 7.82
N PHE A 692 -37.15 -11.96 7.57
CA PHE A 692 -36.60 -12.82 6.52
C PHE A 692 -35.46 -13.74 7.01
N ASN A 693 -35.07 -13.63 8.28
CA ASN A 693 -34.15 -14.58 8.91
C ASN A 693 -34.37 -14.69 10.43
N LEU A 694 -34.15 -15.89 10.97
CA LEU A 694 -34.15 -16.16 12.41
C LEU A 694 -32.70 -16.37 12.82
N LEU A 695 -32.11 -15.39 13.50
CA LEU A 695 -30.68 -15.37 13.79
C LEU A 695 -30.33 -16.18 15.04
N LYS A 696 -31.19 -16.12 16.08
CA LYS A 696 -30.94 -16.78 17.35
C LYS A 696 -32.24 -17.03 18.13
N ILE A 697 -32.28 -18.13 18.85
CA ILE A 697 -33.32 -18.50 19.82
C ILE A 697 -32.70 -18.47 21.21
N ILE A 698 -33.36 -17.80 22.15
CA ILE A 698 -32.96 -17.74 23.56
C ILE A 698 -34.06 -18.41 24.37
N TYR A 699 -33.71 -19.49 25.07
CA TYR A 699 -34.64 -20.27 25.88
C TYR A 699 -34.80 -19.68 27.29
N THR A 700 -35.90 -20.02 27.97
CA THR A 700 -36.19 -19.55 29.33
C THR A 700 -35.16 -20.01 30.37
N ASN A 701 -34.44 -21.10 30.11
CA ASN A 701 -33.33 -21.58 30.93
C ASN A 701 -31.99 -20.89 30.65
N GLY A 702 -31.94 -19.92 29.73
CA GLY A 702 -30.74 -19.19 29.33
C GLY A 702 -29.89 -19.89 28.26
N LYS A 703 -30.27 -21.08 27.79
CA LYS A 703 -29.63 -21.70 26.62
C LYS A 703 -29.89 -20.83 25.40
N GLU A 704 -28.90 -20.71 24.52
CA GLU A 704 -29.04 -20.04 23.23
C GLU A 704 -28.75 -21.01 22.08
N GLU A 705 -29.43 -20.82 20.96
CA GLU A 705 -29.32 -21.66 19.77
C GLU A 705 -29.36 -20.80 18.51
N ILE A 706 -28.45 -21.07 17.57
CA ILE A 706 -28.46 -20.51 16.22
C ILE A 706 -29.08 -21.59 15.32
N PRO A 707 -30.23 -21.34 14.66
CA PRO A 707 -30.88 -22.36 13.85
C PRO A 707 -30.03 -22.78 12.64
N GLU A 708 -29.75 -24.07 12.49
CA GLU A 708 -29.00 -24.65 11.35
C GLU A 708 -29.92 -25.08 10.19
N GLN A 709 -31.12 -24.51 10.10
CA GLN A 709 -32.11 -24.88 9.08
C GLN A 709 -31.80 -24.24 7.71
N LYS A 710 -32.35 -24.83 6.66
CA LYS A 710 -32.23 -24.29 5.30
C LYS A 710 -32.89 -22.91 5.17
N THR A 711 -32.36 -22.06 4.29
CA THR A 711 -32.85 -20.70 4.07
C THR A 711 -34.34 -20.66 3.74
N SER A 712 -34.83 -21.57 2.89
CA SER A 712 -36.24 -21.67 2.51
C SER A 712 -37.16 -22.03 3.68
N ALA A 713 -36.71 -22.92 4.57
CA ALA A 713 -37.47 -23.37 5.74
C ALA A 713 -37.59 -22.25 6.78
N ILE A 714 -36.48 -21.54 7.06
CA ILE A 714 -36.48 -20.38 7.95
C ILE A 714 -37.42 -19.30 7.40
N TYR A 715 -37.35 -19.01 6.10
CA TYR A 715 -38.19 -17.98 5.51
C TYR A 715 -39.68 -18.34 5.56
N SER A 716 -40.04 -19.58 5.22
CA SER A 716 -41.42 -20.10 5.34
C SER A 716 -41.97 -20.03 6.77
N PHE A 717 -41.13 -20.25 7.78
CA PHE A 717 -41.53 -20.12 9.17
C PHE A 717 -41.85 -18.66 9.54
N LEU A 718 -41.11 -17.71 8.97
CA LEU A 718 -41.20 -16.30 9.33
C LEU A 718 -42.25 -15.53 8.52
N SER A 719 -42.34 -15.80 7.23
CA SER A 719 -43.08 -14.99 6.26
C SER A 719 -44.08 -15.83 5.47
N ASP A 720 -45.24 -15.24 5.19
CA ASP A 720 -46.26 -15.82 4.32
C ASP A 720 -46.14 -15.27 2.88
N ASP A 721 -45.17 -14.38 2.63
CA ASP A 721 -44.87 -13.88 1.30
C ASP A 721 -44.19 -14.97 0.45
N PRO A 722 -44.41 -14.99 -0.87
CA PRO A 722 -43.83 -16.01 -1.73
C PRO A 722 -42.30 -15.91 -1.75
N TYR A 723 -41.66 -17.04 -2.03
CA TYR A 723 -40.25 -17.17 -2.36
C TYR A 723 -40.10 -18.25 -3.43
N LEU A 724 -38.97 -18.27 -4.13
CA LEU A 724 -38.62 -19.32 -5.08
C LEU A 724 -37.38 -20.07 -4.61
N LEU A 725 -37.51 -21.36 -4.29
CA LEU A 725 -36.39 -22.28 -4.17
C LEU A 725 -36.03 -22.77 -5.58
N LEU A 726 -34.78 -22.56 -5.98
CA LEU A 726 -34.31 -22.78 -7.33
C LEU A 726 -33.10 -23.71 -7.33
N ASP A 727 -33.18 -24.77 -8.14
CA ASP A 727 -32.04 -25.63 -8.47
C ASP A 727 -31.32 -25.05 -9.71
N LEU A 728 -30.08 -24.59 -9.53
CA LEU A 728 -29.24 -23.95 -10.56
C LEU A 728 -28.69 -24.95 -11.60
N THR A 729 -28.85 -26.25 -11.36
CA THR A 729 -28.48 -27.30 -12.32
C THR A 729 -29.58 -27.55 -13.35
N HIS A 730 -30.82 -27.16 -13.05
CA HIS A 730 -31.96 -27.33 -13.94
C HIS A 730 -31.90 -26.36 -15.14
N PRO A 731 -32.19 -26.81 -16.37
CA PRO A 731 -32.11 -25.95 -17.56
C PRO A 731 -33.14 -24.82 -17.56
N THR A 732 -34.23 -24.94 -16.80
CA THR A 732 -35.28 -23.91 -16.67
C THR A 732 -34.98 -22.86 -15.61
N ALA A 733 -33.88 -22.99 -14.85
CA ALA A 733 -33.63 -22.20 -13.66
C ALA A 733 -33.68 -20.68 -13.93
N LEU A 734 -33.10 -20.22 -15.04
CA LEU A 734 -33.14 -18.80 -15.41
C LEU A 734 -34.56 -18.34 -15.73
N THR A 735 -35.32 -19.11 -16.50
CA THR A 735 -36.71 -18.78 -16.88
C THR A 735 -37.63 -18.75 -15.67
N ASP A 736 -37.49 -19.70 -14.75
CA ASP A 736 -38.27 -19.78 -13.51
C ASP A 736 -37.95 -18.56 -12.62
N ALA A 737 -36.67 -18.20 -12.51
CA ALA A 737 -36.22 -17.01 -11.79
C ALA A 737 -36.73 -15.71 -12.41
N GLN A 738 -36.73 -15.59 -13.75
CA GLN A 738 -37.25 -14.43 -14.46
C GLN A 738 -38.76 -14.27 -14.26
N THR A 739 -39.51 -15.37 -14.30
CA THR A 739 -40.96 -15.38 -14.04
C THR A 739 -41.27 -14.87 -12.64
N TYR A 740 -40.55 -15.39 -11.63
CA TYR A 740 -40.69 -14.94 -10.26
C TYR A 740 -40.25 -13.47 -10.08
N PHE A 741 -39.14 -13.06 -10.69
CA PHE A 741 -38.68 -11.68 -10.66
C PHE A 741 -39.74 -10.72 -11.22
N GLN A 742 -40.41 -11.10 -12.31
CA GLN A 742 -41.48 -10.30 -12.91
C GLN A 742 -42.71 -10.20 -11.99
N ASP A 743 -43.17 -11.28 -11.35
CA ASP A 743 -44.26 -11.23 -10.36
C ASP A 743 -43.91 -10.28 -9.20
N ILE A 744 -42.71 -10.42 -8.63
CA ILE A 744 -42.28 -9.60 -7.50
C ILE A 744 -42.16 -8.12 -7.86
N THR A 745 -41.68 -7.79 -9.06
CA THR A 745 -41.35 -6.41 -9.43
C THR A 745 -42.48 -5.68 -10.14
N VAL A 746 -43.26 -6.36 -10.97
CA VAL A 746 -44.35 -5.75 -11.75
C VAL A 746 -45.68 -5.85 -11.01
N GLU A 747 -46.09 -7.07 -10.63
CA GLU A 747 -47.40 -7.30 -10.00
C GLU A 747 -47.41 -6.83 -8.54
N ARG A 748 -46.34 -7.15 -7.79
CA ARG A 748 -46.22 -6.79 -6.36
C ARG A 748 -45.45 -5.50 -6.11
N GLN A 749 -44.91 -4.88 -7.16
CA GLN A 749 -44.26 -3.58 -7.11
C GLN A 749 -43.10 -3.48 -6.09
N MET A 750 -42.41 -4.58 -5.82
CA MET A 750 -41.28 -4.60 -4.89
C MET A 750 -39.98 -4.17 -5.57
N GLU A 751 -38.98 -3.78 -4.78
CA GLU A 751 -37.69 -3.26 -5.27
C GLU A 751 -36.96 -4.26 -6.19
N GLY A 752 -37.15 -5.55 -5.96
CA GLY A 752 -36.43 -6.61 -6.65
C GLY A 752 -36.43 -7.89 -5.84
N VAL A 753 -35.37 -8.68 -6.02
CA VAL A 753 -35.15 -9.93 -5.28
C VAL A 753 -33.79 -9.94 -4.59
N VAL A 754 -33.70 -10.75 -3.56
CA VAL A 754 -32.45 -11.14 -2.90
C VAL A 754 -32.23 -12.63 -3.16
N ILE A 755 -31.12 -12.96 -3.82
CA ILE A 755 -30.66 -14.33 -4.04
C ILE A 755 -29.82 -14.74 -2.83
N LYS A 756 -30.19 -15.86 -2.18
CA LYS A 756 -29.47 -16.44 -1.03
C LYS A 756 -29.14 -17.90 -1.32
N PRO A 757 -28.01 -18.44 -0.86
CA PRO A 757 -27.78 -19.89 -0.93
C PRO A 757 -28.78 -20.62 -0.02
N GLU A 758 -29.25 -21.79 -0.44
CA GLU A 758 -30.16 -22.62 0.38
C GLU A 758 -29.46 -23.19 1.63
N THR A 759 -28.17 -23.54 1.49
CA THR A 759 -27.28 -23.91 2.59
C THR A 759 -25.96 -23.14 2.47
N ILE A 760 -25.47 -22.60 3.59
CA ILE A 760 -24.20 -21.87 3.64
C ILE A 760 -23.09 -22.88 3.99
N ASN A 761 -22.39 -23.38 2.98
CA ASN A 761 -21.32 -24.39 3.15
C ASN A 761 -19.91 -23.82 2.95
N ASN A 762 -19.77 -22.53 2.65
CA ASN A 762 -18.50 -21.92 2.26
C ASN A 762 -18.44 -20.42 2.60
N ASP A 763 -17.57 -20.07 3.57
CA ASP A 763 -17.29 -18.69 4.03
C ASP A 763 -16.82 -17.71 2.94
N LYS A 764 -16.50 -18.19 1.74
CA LYS A 764 -16.05 -17.35 0.61
C LYS A 764 -17.18 -16.94 -0.33
N VAL A 765 -18.39 -17.46 -0.13
CA VAL A 765 -19.57 -17.16 -0.96
C VAL A 765 -20.39 -16.06 -0.30
N ALA A 766 -20.97 -15.16 -1.11
CA ALA A 766 -21.85 -14.13 -0.58
C ALA A 766 -23.07 -14.75 0.13
N PRO A 767 -23.43 -14.28 1.33
CA PRO A 767 -24.63 -14.78 2.03
C PRO A 767 -25.94 -14.34 1.35
N PHE A 768 -25.87 -13.27 0.56
CA PHE A 768 -27.00 -12.69 -0.15
C PHE A 768 -26.51 -11.75 -1.25
N MET A 769 -27.26 -11.67 -2.35
CA MET A 769 -27.01 -10.76 -3.46
C MET A 769 -28.34 -10.15 -3.92
N LYS A 770 -28.39 -8.82 -4.10
CA LYS A 770 -29.59 -8.15 -4.63
C LYS A 770 -29.56 -8.06 -6.15
N VAL A 771 -30.75 -8.16 -6.72
CA VAL A 771 -31.04 -7.79 -8.11
C VAL A 771 -32.25 -6.89 -8.07
N ARG A 772 -32.09 -5.64 -8.48
CA ARG A 772 -33.15 -4.62 -8.40
C ARG A 772 -33.76 -4.36 -9.77
N ASN A 773 -35.05 -4.04 -9.79
CA ASN A 773 -35.75 -3.74 -11.04
C ASN A 773 -35.33 -2.37 -11.60
N LYS A 774 -35.57 -2.17 -12.91
CA LYS A 774 -35.12 -0.97 -13.62
C LYS A 774 -35.83 0.28 -13.11
N GLU A 775 -37.14 0.22 -12.90
CA GLU A 775 -37.93 1.34 -12.41
C GLU A 775 -37.39 1.85 -11.08
N TYR A 776 -37.13 0.97 -10.11
CA TYR A 776 -36.54 1.31 -8.82
C TYR A 776 -35.15 1.94 -8.94
N LEU A 777 -34.29 1.41 -9.82
CA LEU A 777 -32.93 1.93 -10.00
C LEU A 777 -32.89 3.40 -10.42
N THR A 778 -34.00 3.95 -10.94
CA THR A 778 -34.20 5.38 -11.17
C THR A 778 -34.01 6.21 -9.89
N LEU A 779 -34.44 5.69 -8.73
CA LEU A 779 -34.22 6.33 -7.42
C LEU A 779 -32.74 6.36 -7.02
N ILE A 780 -31.93 5.45 -7.55
CA ILE A 780 -30.53 5.25 -7.13
C ILE A 780 -29.56 5.93 -8.09
N TYR A 781 -29.81 5.84 -9.39
CA TYR A 781 -28.91 6.31 -10.44
C TYR A 781 -29.37 7.63 -11.09
N GLY A 782 -30.54 8.16 -10.71
CA GLY A 782 -31.14 9.40 -11.21
C GLY A 782 -32.26 9.16 -12.22
N TYR A 783 -33.12 10.16 -12.40
CA TYR A 783 -34.32 10.04 -13.25
C TYR A 783 -34.02 9.57 -14.68
N ASP A 784 -32.98 10.12 -15.29
CA ASP A 784 -32.56 9.89 -16.67
C ASP A 784 -31.51 8.79 -16.83
N TYR A 785 -31.28 7.95 -15.81
CA TYR A 785 -30.17 6.98 -15.85
C TYR A 785 -30.30 5.95 -16.99
N CYS A 786 -31.52 5.71 -17.47
CA CYS A 786 -31.84 4.85 -18.61
C CYS A 786 -31.54 5.51 -19.97
N ALA A 787 -31.14 6.77 -20.02
CA ALA A 787 -30.71 7.41 -21.27
C ALA A 787 -29.55 6.61 -21.86
N GLU A 788 -29.67 6.21 -23.13
CA GLU A 788 -28.85 5.19 -23.81
C GLU A 788 -27.35 5.29 -23.46
N LYS A 789 -26.74 6.46 -23.65
CA LYS A 789 -25.30 6.65 -23.41
C LYS A 789 -24.92 6.61 -21.94
N ARG A 790 -25.75 7.18 -21.08
CA ARG A 790 -25.54 7.15 -19.63
C ARG A 790 -25.67 5.72 -19.11
N TYR A 791 -26.67 4.99 -19.58
CA TYR A 791 -26.91 3.61 -19.19
C TYR A 791 -25.77 2.68 -19.62
N HIS A 792 -25.31 2.77 -20.87
CA HIS A 792 -24.13 2.01 -21.33
C HIS A 792 -22.86 2.34 -20.54
N LYS A 793 -22.66 3.63 -20.22
CA LYS A 793 -21.53 4.04 -19.36
C LYS A 793 -21.65 3.43 -17.96
N LEU A 794 -22.84 3.44 -17.35
CA LEU A 794 -23.08 2.86 -16.04
C LEU A 794 -22.82 1.35 -16.01
N ILE A 795 -23.23 0.62 -17.06
CA ILE A 795 -22.94 -0.81 -17.23
C ILE A 795 -21.42 -1.05 -17.28
N SER A 796 -20.71 -0.28 -18.09
CA SER A 796 -19.24 -0.41 -18.24
C SER A 796 -18.48 -0.06 -16.96
N ASP A 797 -18.95 0.96 -16.23
CA ASP A 797 -18.30 1.47 -15.02
C ASP A 797 -18.65 0.65 -13.76
N LYS A 798 -19.66 -0.24 -13.79
CA LYS A 798 -20.11 -0.99 -12.60
C LYS A 798 -19.06 -1.99 -12.13
N LYS A 799 -18.55 -1.79 -10.91
CA LYS A 799 -17.54 -2.66 -10.28
C LYS A 799 -18.02 -3.14 -8.92
N ILE A 800 -18.47 -4.40 -8.84
CA ILE A 800 -19.04 -4.96 -7.60
C ILE A 800 -18.02 -5.63 -6.66
N LYS A 801 -16.80 -5.92 -7.14
CA LYS A 801 -15.81 -6.75 -6.42
C LYS A 801 -15.52 -6.28 -4.99
N GLY A 802 -15.40 -4.97 -4.78
CA GLY A 802 -15.16 -4.40 -3.44
C GLY A 802 -16.37 -4.56 -2.51
N LYS A 803 -17.58 -4.33 -3.03
CA LYS A 803 -18.84 -4.45 -2.28
C LYS A 803 -19.13 -5.91 -1.93
N LEU A 804 -18.87 -6.83 -2.87
CA LEU A 804 -18.97 -8.27 -2.68
C LEU A 804 -18.03 -8.77 -1.58
N ALA A 805 -16.76 -8.35 -1.61
CA ALA A 805 -15.80 -8.73 -0.56
C ALA A 805 -16.20 -8.19 0.83
N SER A 806 -16.72 -6.97 0.89
CA SER A 806 -17.21 -6.38 2.15
C SER A 806 -18.45 -7.12 2.66
N SER A 807 -19.41 -7.45 1.77
CA SER A 807 -20.60 -8.23 2.08
C SER A 807 -20.28 -9.59 2.71
N ILE A 808 -19.30 -10.32 2.16
CA ILE A 808 -18.87 -11.62 2.69
C ILE A 808 -18.23 -11.43 4.07
N LYS A 809 -17.33 -10.45 4.20
CA LYS A 809 -16.58 -10.25 5.43
C LYS A 809 -17.45 -9.76 6.59
N GLU A 810 -18.35 -8.82 6.32
CA GLU A 810 -19.29 -8.31 7.33
C GLU A 810 -20.23 -9.41 7.81
N ALA A 811 -20.71 -10.28 6.93
CA ALA A 811 -21.57 -11.39 7.34
C ALA A 811 -20.84 -12.39 8.24
N LYS A 812 -19.57 -12.71 7.94
CA LYS A 812 -18.73 -13.53 8.81
C LYS A 812 -18.51 -12.89 10.18
N LEU A 813 -18.23 -11.59 10.23
CA LEU A 813 -18.09 -10.87 11.50
C LEU A 813 -19.41 -10.84 12.29
N ALA A 814 -20.54 -10.72 11.60
CA ALA A 814 -21.86 -10.75 12.22
C ALA A 814 -22.21 -12.13 12.78
N GLU A 815 -21.78 -13.21 12.12
CA GLU A 815 -21.88 -14.58 12.62
C GLU A 815 -20.96 -14.82 13.84
N GLU A 816 -19.71 -14.33 13.80
CA GLU A 816 -18.80 -14.33 14.96
C GLU A 816 -19.41 -13.58 16.16
N LEU A 817 -20.09 -12.44 15.92
CA LEU A 817 -20.82 -11.70 16.97
C LEU A 817 -22.01 -12.49 17.53
N LEU A 818 -22.78 -13.19 16.67
CA LEU A 818 -23.91 -14.02 17.10
C LEU A 818 -23.48 -15.17 18.01
N ASN A 819 -22.28 -15.70 17.81
CA ASN A 819 -21.73 -16.78 18.62
C ASN A 819 -21.41 -16.35 20.07
N ILE A 820 -21.27 -15.04 20.34
CA ILE A 820 -21.09 -14.55 21.70
C ILE A 820 -22.39 -14.74 22.50
N PRO A 821 -22.36 -15.48 23.63
CA PRO A 821 -23.51 -15.63 24.52
C PRO A 821 -23.97 -14.28 25.06
N ARG A 822 -25.28 -14.08 25.22
CA ARG A 822 -25.86 -12.81 25.66
C ARG A 822 -25.34 -12.38 27.03
N ASN A 823 -25.21 -13.33 27.95
CA ASN A 823 -24.67 -13.08 29.30
C ASN A 823 -23.19 -12.65 29.31
N GLU A 824 -22.45 -12.86 28.22
CA GLU A 824 -21.05 -12.44 28.08
C GLU A 824 -20.90 -11.05 27.41
N ILE A 825 -21.99 -10.46 26.93
CA ILE A 825 -21.97 -9.14 26.30
C ILE A 825 -21.77 -8.07 27.36
N SER A 826 -20.56 -7.51 27.38
CA SER A 826 -20.18 -6.42 28.27
C SER A 826 -19.00 -5.64 27.69
N GLU A 827 -18.78 -4.43 28.20
CA GLU A 827 -17.56 -3.66 27.88
C GLU A 827 -16.28 -4.38 28.34
N ALA A 828 -16.38 -5.22 29.38
CA ALA A 828 -15.24 -5.99 29.90
C ALA A 828 -14.86 -7.17 28.99
N ASN A 829 -15.74 -7.62 28.10
CA ASN A 829 -15.45 -8.66 27.14
C ASN A 829 -14.69 -8.09 25.94
N SER A 830 -13.37 -8.18 25.97
CA SER A 830 -12.49 -7.65 24.92
C SER A 830 -12.74 -8.31 23.56
N GLU A 831 -13.09 -9.61 23.53
CA GLU A 831 -13.37 -10.31 22.28
C GLU A 831 -14.61 -9.73 21.58
N TYR A 832 -15.70 -9.55 22.32
CA TYR A 832 -16.90 -8.89 21.82
C TYR A 832 -16.62 -7.46 21.32
N MET A 833 -15.88 -6.67 22.10
CA MET A 833 -15.55 -5.29 21.76
C MET A 833 -14.66 -5.20 20.51
N ASP A 834 -13.68 -6.09 20.36
CA ASP A 834 -12.79 -6.16 19.19
C ASP A 834 -13.53 -6.67 17.94
N LEU A 835 -14.51 -7.56 18.10
CA LEU A 835 -15.41 -7.99 17.02
C LEU A 835 -16.27 -6.82 16.51
N LEU A 836 -16.89 -6.06 17.42
CA LEU A 836 -17.63 -4.86 17.03
C LEU A 836 -16.71 -3.81 16.39
N ALA A 837 -15.50 -3.61 16.92
CA ALA A 837 -14.51 -2.71 16.33
C ALA A 837 -14.16 -3.12 14.89
N SER A 838 -14.00 -4.42 14.66
CA SER A 838 -13.77 -4.99 13.33
C SER A 838 -14.96 -4.73 12.40
N MET A 839 -16.19 -4.92 12.88
CA MET A 839 -17.40 -4.67 12.10
C MET A 839 -17.54 -3.19 11.71
N ILE A 840 -17.35 -2.27 12.66
CA ILE A 840 -17.37 -0.83 12.40
C ILE A 840 -16.29 -0.41 11.41
N PHE A 841 -15.10 -1.01 11.50
CA PHE A 841 -14.02 -0.74 10.55
C PHE A 841 -14.37 -1.19 9.12
N GLU A 842 -15.05 -2.34 8.96
CA GLU A 842 -15.54 -2.76 7.64
C GLU A 842 -16.65 -1.84 7.10
N PHE A 843 -17.61 -1.43 7.94
CA PHE A 843 -18.62 -0.42 7.57
C PHE A 843 -18.00 0.90 7.09
N GLU A 844 -16.85 1.29 7.61
CA GLU A 844 -16.16 2.49 7.16
C GLU A 844 -15.47 2.33 5.80
N LYS A 845 -14.92 1.14 5.52
CA LYS A 845 -14.40 0.85 4.18
C LYS A 845 -15.50 0.84 3.13
N GLU A 846 -16.69 0.37 3.50
CA GLU A 846 -17.87 0.40 2.63
C GLU A 846 -18.18 1.83 2.16
N LYS A 847 -17.99 2.86 3.01
CA LYS A 847 -18.24 4.27 2.65
C LYS A 847 -17.34 4.80 1.53
N ALA A 848 -16.20 4.17 1.28
CA ALA A 848 -15.30 4.52 0.17
C ALA A 848 -15.69 3.82 -1.16
N LEU A 849 -16.67 2.91 -1.14
CA LEU A 849 -17.21 2.25 -2.32
C LEU A 849 -18.35 3.07 -2.92
N ASP A 850 -18.74 2.73 -4.15
CA ASP A 850 -19.89 3.35 -4.81
C ASP A 850 -21.17 3.15 -3.97
N PRO A 851 -21.79 4.23 -3.46
CA PRO A 851 -22.95 4.13 -2.56
C PRO A 851 -24.21 3.64 -3.28
N ARG A 852 -24.22 3.62 -4.62
CA ARG A 852 -25.33 3.12 -5.43
C ARG A 852 -25.39 1.59 -5.45
N LEU A 853 -24.29 0.92 -5.06
CA LEU A 853 -24.16 -0.54 -5.11
C LEU A 853 -25.01 -1.26 -4.08
#